data_AF-A4B9B4-F1
#
_entry.id   AF-A4B9B4-F1
#
_cell.length_a   1.000
_cell.length_b   1.000
_cell.length_c   1.000
_cell.angle_alpha   90.00
_cell.angle_beta   90.00
_cell.angle_gamma   90.00
#
_symmetry.space_group_name_H-M   'P 1'
#
loop_
_entity.id
_entity.type
_entity.pdbx_description
1 polymer ?
#
loop_
_entity_poly.entity_id
_entity_poly.type
_entity_poly.pdbx_seq_one_letter_code
_entity_poly.pdbx_strand_id
1 'polypeptide(L)'
;MIVALTVSALMCLVAFAFTGNPILDAVLAVLAIGLSAFLVLKHRKLLLVPLLVLTAAPIIPFVKWFEPAFISRATEGAYRNLENELDIAEGIVTQFFLNNAAALDSIAILVNQSDSLSDAEYQQWLTQILPAYRNQFLNIAVSENLIVKHVYPPNDVNLQVRGADLSQVPDQGLQYRNVLRTQQPTVIGPVMLIQGVPGVIYVRPMPNKPDLVLSGVLSLAQLEQELDMILSDAIHLQINVRTLVSQYELLADDLFDANRSASRDLDFNEITVGIAASSNRVDQLTTRTRWVTRSSATALWIGLSFLLGLQRVNFRLREQQRKALEKSEQELTAAQRLGKMGSWVSTDGERLALSTPLQELLNINGEEISLDALFDRLHPDQRMLHIEQIHSFMAGHQDRLNLEHRLKTGETYQWFDHRIARTSDNQVTGILRNIQTIREREEQVTKLESFDSLTGAANRHYFRQIAEQNLALCERRRTTFVLALINIDDFRTVNESHGQSVGDELLKQITLRLHNHSRKSDTIARLSGDTFAMALVDIGNNRQSVFVIEQIMRRLKDPYMIADDLYPQFTLGIAMYPDDATDYDTLLRMSESALSAAKKEARGHYRYYSAELSEQTDRRQRILASLPAAIANDYLHVVFQPRVDSQQPHRSTSMEVLVRWHDPVLGVVSPGEFIPIAEHTSLIADIGHWVMRETFRTMDQYGHLLPEGLTVSINLSPRQLEDRTLPDAIRHLLQDYNVLASQFELEITEHSIAEQSEDIRDNMRELNDLGFRFALDDFGTGYSNLGILQSLPLHVLKIDMSFIRAIGTTDRSDELVRAIINMGHTLGLRLVAEGVESAAQVQFLTELDCEELQGFYFYKPQSIDELIPQLKSDDQ
;
A
#
# COMPACT_ATOMS: atom_id res chain seq x y z
N MET A 1 -0.88 27.45 -33.33
CA MET A 1 -2.13 27.19 -34.08
C MET A 1 -3.39 27.44 -33.25
N ILE A 2 -3.59 26.80 -32.08
CA ILE A 2 -4.80 26.97 -31.25
C ILE A 2 -4.98 28.42 -30.77
N VAL A 3 -3.91 29.06 -30.26
CA VAL A 3 -3.91 30.48 -29.85
C VAL A 3 -4.28 31.41 -31.02
N ALA A 4 -3.80 31.11 -32.23
CA ALA A 4 -4.10 31.90 -33.42
C ALA A 4 -5.56 31.77 -33.87
N LEU A 5 -6.15 30.58 -33.78
CA LEU A 5 -7.58 30.35 -34.05
C LEU A 5 -8.47 31.04 -33.00
N THR A 6 -8.11 31.00 -31.72
CA THR A 6 -8.85 31.70 -30.66
C THR A 6 -8.74 33.22 -30.79
N VAL A 7 -7.57 33.75 -31.15
CA VAL A 7 -7.39 35.18 -31.43
C VAL A 7 -8.17 35.58 -32.68
N SER A 8 -8.19 34.74 -33.72
CA SER A 8 -8.97 35.02 -34.94
C SER A 8 -10.48 35.04 -34.69
N ALA A 9 -11.01 34.09 -33.89
CA ALA A 9 -12.42 34.11 -33.50
C ALA A 9 -12.77 35.37 -32.68
N LEU A 10 -11.90 35.76 -31.75
CA LEU A 10 -12.08 36.96 -30.94
C LEU A 10 -12.00 38.23 -31.80
N MET A 11 -11.06 38.29 -32.75
CA MET A 11 -10.96 39.40 -33.71
C MET A 11 -12.15 39.46 -34.66
N CYS A 12 -12.72 38.32 -35.10
CA CYS A 12 -13.97 38.32 -35.87
C CYS A 12 -15.16 38.81 -35.06
N LEU A 13 -15.26 38.43 -33.78
CA LEU A 13 -16.31 38.92 -32.86
C LEU A 13 -16.18 40.42 -32.56
N VAL A 14 -14.96 40.89 -32.38
CA VAL A 14 -14.68 42.33 -32.21
C VAL A 14 -14.95 43.07 -33.50
N ALA A 15 -14.48 42.61 -34.65
CA ALA A 15 -14.74 43.23 -35.95
C ALA A 15 -16.23 43.31 -36.29
N PHE A 16 -16.99 42.27 -35.97
CA PHE A 16 -18.46 42.23 -36.11
C PHE A 16 -19.16 43.37 -35.34
N ALA A 17 -18.62 43.79 -34.18
CA ALA A 17 -19.21 44.89 -33.41
C ALA A 17 -19.06 46.26 -34.08
N PHE A 18 -18.23 46.40 -35.13
CA PHE A 18 -17.83 47.70 -35.68
C PHE A 18 -18.13 47.91 -37.18
N THR A 19 -18.55 46.91 -37.94
CA THR A 19 -18.64 47.01 -39.41
C THR A 19 -19.89 47.72 -39.94
N GLY A 20 -21.02 47.66 -39.24
CA GLY A 20 -22.24 48.41 -39.63
C GLY A 20 -22.89 47.96 -40.96
N ASN A 21 -22.41 46.87 -41.57
CA ASN A 21 -22.97 46.28 -42.78
C ASN A 21 -23.68 44.97 -42.41
N PRO A 22 -25.02 44.87 -42.58
CA PRO A 22 -25.80 43.75 -42.08
C PRO A 22 -25.41 42.39 -42.67
N ILE A 23 -24.93 42.36 -43.93
CA ILE A 23 -24.50 41.14 -44.62
C ILE A 23 -23.11 40.72 -44.14
N LEU A 24 -22.18 41.67 -44.07
CA LEU A 24 -20.81 41.41 -43.61
C LEU A 24 -20.80 40.94 -42.15
N ASP A 25 -21.63 41.57 -41.33
CA ASP A 25 -21.91 41.15 -39.97
C ASP A 25 -22.40 39.69 -39.97
N ALA A 26 -23.48 39.36 -40.70
CA ALA A 26 -24.02 38.00 -40.71
C ALA A 26 -22.97 36.94 -41.08
N VAL A 27 -22.10 37.23 -42.05
CA VAL A 27 -20.98 36.36 -42.45
C VAL A 27 -19.95 36.20 -41.32
N LEU A 28 -19.55 37.30 -40.67
CA LEU A 28 -18.61 37.26 -39.55
C LEU A 28 -19.17 36.50 -38.34
N ALA A 29 -20.48 36.60 -38.07
CA ALA A 29 -21.14 35.82 -37.03
C ALA A 29 -21.14 34.32 -37.35
N VAL A 30 -21.48 33.93 -38.57
CA VAL A 30 -21.46 32.52 -39.01
C VAL A 30 -20.05 31.94 -38.94
N LEU A 31 -19.03 32.71 -39.36
CA LEU A 31 -17.62 32.31 -39.25
C LEU A 31 -17.18 32.14 -37.80
N ALA A 32 -17.54 33.07 -36.91
CA ALA A 32 -17.21 32.97 -35.49
C ALA A 32 -17.89 31.75 -34.82
N ILE A 33 -19.15 31.47 -35.17
CA ILE A 33 -19.88 30.28 -34.71
C ILE A 33 -19.23 29.00 -35.23
N GLY A 34 -18.91 28.94 -36.53
CA GLY A 34 -18.28 27.79 -37.17
C GLY A 34 -16.89 27.48 -36.60
N LEU A 35 -16.05 28.50 -36.41
CA LEU A 35 -14.70 28.34 -35.82
C LEU A 35 -14.78 27.86 -34.37
N SER A 36 -15.78 28.35 -33.62
CA SER A 36 -15.99 27.98 -32.23
C SER A 36 -16.53 26.56 -32.07
N ALA A 37 -17.47 26.15 -32.93
CA ALA A 37 -17.93 24.76 -33.01
C ALA A 37 -16.78 23.81 -33.36
N PHE A 38 -15.91 24.18 -34.31
CA PHE A 38 -14.73 23.42 -34.66
C PHE A 38 -13.74 23.28 -33.49
N LEU A 39 -13.50 24.35 -32.74
CA LEU A 39 -12.63 24.33 -31.54
C LEU A 39 -13.21 23.44 -30.43
N VAL A 40 -14.53 23.43 -30.23
CA VAL A 40 -15.22 22.54 -29.27
C VAL A 40 -15.04 21.08 -29.65
N LEU A 41 -15.27 20.75 -30.92
CA LEU A 41 -15.21 19.38 -31.43
C LEU A 41 -13.79 18.81 -31.35
N LYS A 42 -12.77 19.64 -31.68
CA LYS A 42 -11.37 19.19 -31.76
C LYS A 42 -10.64 19.23 -30.41
N HIS A 43 -10.99 20.17 -29.52
CA HIS A 43 -10.29 20.36 -28.25
C HIS A 43 -11.25 20.61 -27.08
N ARG A 44 -11.82 19.52 -26.53
CA ARG A 44 -12.72 19.52 -25.36
C ARG A 44 -12.21 20.28 -24.12
N LYS A 45 -10.90 20.59 -24.04
CA LYS A 45 -10.30 21.34 -22.93
C LYS A 45 -10.34 22.88 -23.12
N LEU A 46 -10.51 23.41 -24.35
CA LEU A 46 -10.61 24.85 -24.64
C LEU A 46 -12.08 25.31 -24.72
N LEU A 47 -12.77 25.27 -23.58
CA LEU A 47 -14.21 25.56 -23.48
C LEU A 47 -14.56 27.03 -23.28
N LEU A 48 -13.58 27.94 -23.28
CA LEU A 48 -13.81 29.37 -23.07
C LEU A 48 -14.41 30.05 -24.30
N VAL A 49 -13.98 29.63 -25.49
CA VAL A 49 -14.44 30.16 -26.78
C VAL A 49 -15.93 29.88 -27.07
N PRO A 50 -16.44 28.65 -26.92
CA PRO A 50 -17.88 28.41 -27.11
C PRO A 50 -18.76 29.17 -26.11
N LEU A 51 -18.28 29.42 -24.89
CA LEU A 51 -19.03 30.21 -23.90
C LEU A 51 -19.14 31.68 -24.32
N LEU A 52 -18.06 32.24 -24.85
CA LEU A 52 -18.02 33.58 -25.43
C LEU A 52 -18.96 33.70 -26.63
N VAL A 53 -19.07 32.66 -27.47
CA VAL A 53 -19.97 32.66 -28.63
C VAL A 53 -21.44 32.49 -28.22
N LEU A 54 -21.75 31.59 -27.29
CA LEU A 54 -23.11 31.38 -26.79
C LEU A 54 -23.70 32.63 -26.14
N THR A 55 -22.88 33.40 -25.43
CA THR A 55 -23.31 34.65 -24.78
C THR A 55 -23.38 35.84 -25.76
N ALA A 56 -22.61 35.82 -26.84
CA ALA A 56 -22.68 36.86 -27.87
C ALA A 56 -23.96 36.74 -28.72
N ALA A 57 -24.41 35.51 -28.97
CA ALA A 57 -25.55 35.19 -29.82
C ALA A 57 -26.87 35.94 -29.50
N PRO A 58 -27.28 36.15 -28.23
CA PRO A 58 -28.47 36.96 -27.92
C PRO A 58 -28.19 38.46 -27.82
N ILE A 59 -26.97 38.88 -27.46
CA ILE A 59 -26.63 40.29 -27.25
C ILE A 59 -26.56 41.03 -28.59
N ILE A 60 -26.03 40.38 -29.61
CA ILE A 60 -25.89 40.92 -30.97
C ILE A 60 -27.25 41.32 -31.59
N PRO A 61 -28.25 40.42 -31.71
CA PRO A 61 -29.56 40.78 -32.28
C PRO A 61 -30.29 41.80 -31.41
N PHE A 62 -30.09 41.76 -30.08
CA PHE A 62 -30.62 42.78 -29.19
C PHE A 62 -30.07 44.17 -29.51
N VAL A 63 -28.75 44.31 -29.68
CA VAL A 63 -28.14 45.60 -30.10
C VAL A 63 -28.66 46.01 -31.47
N LYS A 64 -28.76 45.10 -32.44
CA LYS A 64 -29.30 45.43 -33.77
C LYS A 64 -30.75 45.89 -33.74
N TRP A 65 -31.57 45.35 -32.84
CA TRP A 65 -32.96 45.75 -32.68
C TRP A 65 -33.11 47.06 -31.89
N PHE A 66 -32.30 47.25 -30.85
CA PHE A 66 -32.42 48.37 -29.91
C PHE A 66 -31.69 49.64 -30.36
N GLU A 67 -30.53 49.51 -31.00
CA GLU A 67 -29.69 50.63 -31.44
C GLU A 67 -30.44 51.62 -32.35
N PRO A 68 -31.23 51.18 -33.36
CA PRO A 68 -32.01 52.10 -34.19
C PRO A 68 -33.03 52.93 -33.41
N ALA A 69 -33.75 52.30 -32.48
CA ALA A 69 -34.77 52.98 -31.66
C ALA A 69 -34.13 54.02 -30.73
N PHE A 70 -32.95 53.73 -30.21
CA PHE A 70 -32.23 54.64 -29.30
C PHE A 70 -31.57 55.79 -30.06
N ILE A 71 -31.01 55.53 -31.26
CA ILE A 71 -30.54 56.59 -32.17
C ILE A 71 -31.70 57.50 -32.55
N SER A 72 -32.83 56.95 -32.96
CA SER A 72 -34.03 57.71 -33.35
C SER A 72 -34.47 58.68 -32.25
N ARG A 73 -34.55 58.24 -30.99
CA ARG A 73 -34.86 59.12 -29.85
C ARG A 73 -33.77 60.18 -29.60
N ALA A 74 -32.50 59.79 -29.72
CA ALA A 74 -31.38 60.69 -29.47
C ALA A 74 -31.25 61.79 -30.53
N THR A 75 -31.64 61.52 -31.78
CA THR A 75 -31.57 62.47 -32.90
C THR A 75 -32.89 63.18 -33.18
N GLU A 76 -34.01 62.76 -32.60
CA GLU A 76 -35.35 63.31 -32.84
C GLU A 76 -35.41 64.84 -32.71
N GLY A 77 -34.81 65.40 -31.65
CA GLY A 77 -34.76 66.85 -31.46
C GLY A 77 -33.89 67.57 -32.49
N ALA A 78 -32.82 66.92 -32.97
CA ALA A 78 -31.95 67.49 -34.00
C ALA A 78 -32.60 67.43 -35.40
N TYR A 79 -33.36 66.36 -35.71
CA TYR A 79 -34.17 66.29 -36.93
C TYR A 79 -35.30 67.31 -36.93
N ARG A 80 -36.01 67.53 -35.82
CA ARG A 80 -37.02 68.58 -35.73
C ARG A 80 -36.44 69.98 -35.98
N ASN A 81 -35.25 70.25 -35.46
CA ASN A 81 -34.56 71.52 -35.75
C ASN A 81 -34.16 71.63 -37.24
N LEU A 82 -33.70 70.54 -37.84
CA LEU A 82 -33.38 70.47 -39.26
C LEU A 82 -34.63 70.72 -40.13
N GLU A 83 -35.77 70.11 -39.78
CA GLU A 83 -37.05 70.36 -40.46
C GLU A 83 -37.50 71.81 -40.32
N ASN A 84 -37.41 72.40 -39.12
CA ASN A 84 -37.75 73.82 -38.91
C ASN A 84 -36.88 74.76 -39.76
N GLU A 85 -35.56 74.52 -39.83
CA GLU A 85 -34.66 75.33 -40.66
C GLU A 85 -34.91 75.09 -42.17
N LEU A 86 -35.31 73.88 -42.57
CA LEU A 86 -35.72 73.59 -43.95
C LEU A 86 -37.04 74.30 -44.31
N ASP A 87 -38.02 74.36 -43.41
CA ASP A 87 -39.26 75.10 -43.59
C ASP A 87 -38.99 76.62 -43.76
N ILE A 88 -37.99 77.16 -43.03
CA ILE A 88 -37.54 78.56 -43.20
C ILE A 88 -36.92 78.75 -44.59
N ALA A 89 -36.04 77.85 -45.02
CA ALA A 89 -35.41 77.90 -46.34
C ALA A 89 -36.45 77.80 -47.45
N GLU A 90 -37.43 76.90 -47.33
CA GLU A 90 -38.57 76.78 -48.25
C GLU A 90 -39.36 78.09 -48.35
N GLY A 91 -39.64 78.73 -47.20
CA GLY A 91 -40.31 80.02 -47.16
C GLY A 91 -39.54 81.12 -47.91
N ILE A 92 -38.22 81.19 -47.74
CA ILE A 92 -37.34 82.17 -48.40
C ILE A 92 -37.32 81.94 -49.91
N VAL A 93 -37.08 80.70 -50.36
CA VAL A 93 -37.05 80.34 -51.79
C VAL A 93 -38.40 80.62 -52.45
N THR A 94 -39.50 80.27 -51.79
CA THR A 94 -40.86 80.53 -52.29
C THR A 94 -41.13 82.03 -52.42
N GLN A 95 -40.79 82.82 -51.40
CA GLN A 95 -40.96 84.27 -51.45
C GLN A 95 -40.07 84.92 -52.51
N PHE A 96 -38.84 84.44 -52.69
CA PHE A 96 -37.93 84.93 -53.72
C PHE A 96 -38.57 84.80 -55.11
N PHE A 97 -39.08 83.63 -55.48
CA PHE A 97 -39.70 83.46 -56.80
C PHE A 97 -41.02 84.22 -56.94
N LEU A 98 -41.89 84.22 -55.92
CA LEU A 98 -43.18 84.91 -55.97
C LEU A 98 -43.04 86.44 -56.06
N ASN A 99 -42.17 87.05 -55.26
CA ASN A 99 -41.98 88.51 -55.25
C ASN A 99 -41.43 89.01 -56.59
N ASN A 100 -40.48 88.27 -57.15
CA ASN A 100 -39.92 88.60 -58.46
C ASN A 100 -40.95 88.41 -59.59
N ALA A 101 -41.73 87.32 -59.58
CA ALA A 101 -42.82 87.13 -60.54
C ALA A 101 -43.87 88.25 -60.45
N ALA A 102 -44.30 88.61 -59.25
CA ALA A 102 -45.27 89.71 -59.03
C ALA A 102 -44.71 91.07 -59.50
N ALA A 103 -43.43 91.35 -59.27
CA ALA A 103 -42.79 92.55 -59.76
C ALA A 103 -42.80 92.62 -61.30
N LEU A 104 -42.48 91.52 -61.99
CA LEU A 104 -42.57 91.46 -63.45
C LEU A 104 -43.98 91.64 -63.97
N ASP A 105 -44.98 91.08 -63.30
CA ASP A 105 -46.38 91.22 -63.70
C ASP A 105 -46.85 92.68 -63.61
N SER A 106 -46.47 93.37 -62.54
CA SER A 106 -46.74 94.81 -62.39
C SER A 106 -46.06 95.65 -63.47
N ILE A 107 -44.82 95.30 -63.85
CA ILE A 107 -44.10 95.99 -64.93
C ILE A 107 -44.75 95.72 -66.28
N ALA A 108 -45.19 94.48 -66.52
CA ALA A 108 -45.88 94.11 -67.75
C ALA A 108 -47.17 94.90 -67.94
N ILE A 109 -47.90 95.21 -66.87
CA ILE A 109 -49.10 96.06 -66.92
C ILE A 109 -48.74 97.47 -67.43
N LEU A 110 -47.68 98.09 -66.91
CA LEU A 110 -47.26 99.44 -67.29
C LEU A 110 -46.77 99.50 -68.75
N VAL A 111 -45.96 98.52 -69.15
CA VAL A 111 -45.49 98.42 -70.53
C VAL A 111 -46.65 98.24 -71.52
N ASN A 112 -47.71 97.53 -71.12
CA ASN A 112 -48.93 97.38 -71.93
C ASN A 112 -49.77 98.66 -72.03
N GLN A 113 -49.80 99.51 -70.99
CA GLN A 113 -50.62 100.74 -70.96
C GLN A 113 -49.98 101.93 -71.68
N SER A 114 -48.67 101.92 -71.89
CA SER A 114 -47.94 102.98 -72.59
C SER A 114 -48.22 103.01 -74.08
N ASP A 115 -48.47 104.16 -74.72
CA ASP A 115 -48.63 104.23 -76.19
C ASP A 115 -47.27 104.21 -76.93
N SER A 116 -46.22 104.80 -76.33
CA SER A 116 -44.84 104.70 -76.83
C SER A 116 -43.85 104.73 -75.67
N LEU A 117 -42.89 103.79 -75.68
CA LEU A 117 -41.97 103.57 -74.55
C LEU A 117 -40.63 104.26 -74.83
N SER A 118 -40.33 105.35 -74.12
CA SER A 118 -39.00 105.98 -74.16
C SER A 118 -38.07 105.36 -73.10
N ASP A 119 -36.75 105.34 -73.36
CA ASP A 119 -35.77 104.87 -72.37
C ASP A 119 -35.92 105.61 -71.04
N ALA A 120 -35.98 106.94 -71.06
CA ALA A 120 -36.02 107.76 -69.85
C ALA A 120 -37.25 107.44 -68.99
N GLU A 121 -38.39 107.24 -69.63
CA GLU A 121 -39.65 106.88 -68.97
C GLU A 121 -39.62 105.46 -68.39
N TYR A 122 -39.09 104.49 -69.14
CA TYR A 122 -38.91 103.12 -68.67
C TYR A 122 -37.98 103.05 -67.44
N GLN A 123 -36.85 103.79 -67.49
CA GLN A 123 -35.93 103.88 -66.35
C GLN A 123 -36.60 104.53 -65.13
N GLN A 124 -37.39 105.58 -65.33
CA GLN A 124 -38.08 106.28 -64.25
C GLN A 124 -39.13 105.39 -63.58
N TRP A 125 -39.96 104.67 -64.35
CA TRP A 125 -40.95 103.73 -63.79
C TRP A 125 -40.29 102.65 -62.95
N LEU A 126 -39.26 102.00 -63.49
CA LEU A 126 -38.60 100.92 -62.79
C LEU A 126 -37.87 101.40 -61.54
N THR A 127 -37.23 102.57 -61.57
CA THR A 127 -36.60 103.14 -60.37
C THR A 127 -37.60 103.44 -59.24
N GLN A 128 -38.85 103.76 -59.57
CA GLN A 128 -39.89 104.02 -58.57
C GLN A 128 -40.53 102.75 -58.02
N ILE A 129 -40.73 101.75 -58.88
CA ILE A 129 -41.57 100.58 -58.57
C ILE A 129 -40.74 99.44 -58.01
N LEU A 130 -39.58 99.17 -58.60
CA LEU A 130 -38.74 98.03 -58.23
C LEU A 130 -38.32 98.01 -56.75
N PRO A 131 -37.95 99.13 -56.10
CA PRO A 131 -37.63 99.12 -54.67
C PRO A 131 -38.78 98.60 -53.79
N ALA A 132 -40.04 98.75 -54.21
CA ALA A 132 -41.20 98.30 -53.44
C ALA A 132 -41.35 96.77 -53.38
N TYR A 133 -40.76 96.04 -54.34
CA TYR A 133 -40.89 94.58 -54.43
C TYR A 133 -39.72 93.82 -53.80
N ARG A 134 -38.73 94.52 -53.22
CA ARG A 134 -37.44 93.91 -52.82
C ARG A 134 -36.90 92.95 -53.89
N ASN A 135 -37.04 93.34 -55.16
CA ASN A 135 -36.73 92.47 -56.28
C ASN A 135 -35.22 92.20 -56.36
N GLN A 136 -34.87 91.05 -56.92
CA GLN A 136 -33.50 90.58 -57.10
C GLN A 136 -33.19 90.38 -58.59
N PHE A 137 -33.80 91.22 -59.42
CA PHE A 137 -33.50 91.23 -60.84
C PHE A 137 -32.09 91.79 -61.07
N LEU A 138 -31.22 90.97 -61.66
CA LEU A 138 -29.97 91.43 -62.25
C LEU A 138 -30.24 92.47 -63.34
N ASN A 139 -31.24 92.18 -64.18
CA ASN A 139 -31.84 93.16 -65.06
C ASN A 139 -33.26 92.80 -65.47
N ILE A 140 -33.93 93.81 -66.03
CA ILE A 140 -35.24 93.69 -66.66
C ILE A 140 -35.17 94.35 -68.03
N ALA A 141 -35.43 93.56 -69.07
CA ALA A 141 -35.30 93.95 -70.46
C ALA A 141 -36.65 93.88 -71.18
N VAL A 142 -36.94 94.89 -72.01
CA VAL A 142 -38.04 94.85 -72.97
C VAL A 142 -37.42 94.68 -74.35
N SER A 143 -37.83 93.61 -75.04
CA SER A 143 -37.42 93.30 -76.40
C SER A 143 -38.59 93.40 -77.35
N GLU A 144 -38.37 94.01 -78.50
CA GLU A 144 -39.32 94.09 -79.60
C GLU A 144 -38.80 93.23 -80.74
N ASN A 145 -39.61 92.28 -81.22
CA ASN A 145 -39.20 91.24 -82.18
C ASN A 145 -37.92 90.51 -81.73
N LEU A 146 -37.83 90.19 -80.43
CA LEU A 146 -36.67 89.57 -79.76
C LEU A 146 -35.37 90.40 -79.74
N ILE A 147 -35.39 91.63 -80.24
CA ILE A 147 -34.25 92.54 -80.13
C ILE A 147 -34.43 93.39 -78.89
N VAL A 148 -33.49 93.33 -77.96
CA VAL A 148 -33.57 94.08 -76.70
C VAL A 148 -33.49 95.58 -76.96
N LYS A 149 -34.56 96.31 -76.64
CA LYS A 149 -34.65 97.77 -76.84
C LYS A 149 -34.31 98.55 -75.59
N HIS A 150 -34.85 98.09 -74.46
CA HIS A 150 -34.74 98.75 -73.16
C HIS A 150 -34.22 97.74 -72.13
N VAL A 151 -33.31 98.17 -71.25
CA VAL A 151 -32.75 97.35 -70.16
C VAL A 151 -32.60 98.20 -68.91
N TYR A 152 -32.96 97.66 -67.75
CA TYR A 152 -32.80 98.28 -66.44
C TYR A 152 -32.09 97.33 -65.47
N PRO A 153 -31.19 97.80 -64.58
CA PRO A 153 -30.59 99.14 -64.58
C PRO A 153 -29.55 99.27 -65.70
N PRO A 154 -29.27 100.49 -66.21
CA PRO A 154 -28.39 100.71 -67.35
C PRO A 154 -26.94 100.83 -66.87
N ASN A 155 -26.42 99.77 -66.24
CA ASN A 155 -25.02 99.66 -65.87
C ASN A 155 -24.19 99.03 -67.00
N ASP A 156 -22.86 99.14 -66.91
CA ASP A 156 -21.94 98.67 -67.97
C ASP A 156 -22.09 97.18 -68.31
N VAL A 157 -22.58 96.37 -67.36
CA VAL A 157 -22.81 94.93 -67.56
C VAL A 157 -24.12 94.69 -68.30
N ASN A 158 -25.20 95.36 -67.91
CA ASN A 158 -26.53 95.18 -68.48
C ASN A 158 -26.71 95.85 -69.84
N LEU A 159 -25.98 96.94 -70.11
CA LEU A 159 -25.98 97.59 -71.41
C LEU A 159 -25.41 96.69 -72.53
N GLN A 160 -24.62 95.66 -72.19
CA GLN A 160 -24.15 94.65 -73.14
C GLN A 160 -25.29 93.83 -73.74
N VAL A 161 -26.41 93.71 -73.02
CA VAL A 161 -27.61 92.99 -73.47
C VAL A 161 -28.42 93.85 -74.46
N ARG A 162 -28.22 95.17 -74.48
CA ARG A 162 -29.00 96.08 -75.33
C ARG A 162 -28.64 95.87 -76.81
N GLY A 163 -29.67 95.72 -77.65
CA GLY A 163 -29.52 95.43 -79.07
C GLY A 163 -29.20 93.97 -79.39
N ALA A 164 -29.03 93.11 -78.38
CA ALA A 164 -28.86 91.68 -78.59
C ALA A 164 -30.12 91.07 -79.22
N ASP A 165 -29.92 90.17 -80.18
CA ASP A 165 -30.97 89.33 -80.76
C ASP A 165 -31.12 88.07 -79.91
N LEU A 166 -32.17 88.04 -79.08
CA LEU A 166 -32.44 86.94 -78.16
C LEU A 166 -32.75 85.62 -78.88
N SER A 167 -33.10 85.64 -80.18
CA SER A 167 -33.34 84.42 -80.96
C SER A 167 -32.06 83.62 -81.26
N GLN A 168 -30.90 84.29 -81.20
CA GLN A 168 -29.59 83.72 -81.52
C GLN A 168 -28.78 83.36 -80.27
N VAL A 169 -29.28 83.67 -79.07
CA VAL A 169 -28.59 83.37 -77.80
C VAL A 169 -28.63 81.85 -77.57
N PRO A 170 -27.46 81.18 -77.42
CA PRO A 170 -27.38 79.75 -77.14
C PRO A 170 -28.24 79.38 -75.92
N ASP A 171 -28.88 78.21 -75.97
CA ASP A 171 -29.76 77.63 -74.93
C ASP A 171 -31.03 78.44 -74.55
N GLN A 172 -31.16 79.68 -75.01
CA GLN A 172 -32.30 80.56 -74.69
C GLN A 172 -33.18 80.85 -75.92
N GLY A 173 -32.60 80.95 -77.12
CA GLY A 173 -33.28 81.49 -78.30
C GLY A 173 -34.47 80.66 -78.82
N LEU A 174 -34.48 79.35 -78.56
CA LEU A 174 -35.64 78.51 -78.89
C LEU A 174 -36.84 78.82 -77.97
N GLN A 175 -36.58 79.02 -76.68
CA GLN A 175 -37.61 79.34 -75.69
C GLN A 175 -38.17 80.75 -75.94
N TYR A 176 -37.33 81.74 -76.24
CA TYR A 176 -37.81 83.08 -76.63
C TYR A 176 -38.69 83.08 -77.89
N ARG A 177 -38.32 82.30 -78.92
CA ARG A 177 -39.17 82.14 -80.12
C ARG A 177 -40.49 81.45 -79.80
N ASN A 178 -40.48 80.47 -78.90
CA ASN A 178 -41.70 79.81 -78.47
C ASN A 178 -42.62 80.76 -77.71
N VAL A 179 -42.09 81.66 -76.88
CA VAL A 179 -42.91 82.67 -76.18
C VAL A 179 -43.62 83.59 -77.16
N LEU A 180 -42.92 84.16 -78.15
CA LEU A 180 -43.57 85.00 -79.16
C LEU A 180 -44.64 84.25 -79.97
N ARG A 181 -44.39 82.97 -80.28
CA ARG A 181 -45.35 82.16 -81.05
C ARG A 181 -46.58 81.78 -80.23
N THR A 182 -46.39 81.40 -78.97
CA THR A 182 -47.46 80.87 -78.12
C THR A 182 -48.18 81.95 -77.33
N GLN A 183 -47.56 83.11 -77.16
CA GLN A 183 -48.02 84.20 -76.31
C GLN A 183 -48.27 83.75 -74.85
N GLN A 184 -47.53 82.74 -74.39
CA GLN A 184 -47.53 82.27 -73.00
C GLN A 184 -46.25 82.69 -72.28
N PRO A 185 -46.32 83.12 -71.01
CA PRO A 185 -45.12 83.34 -70.20
C PRO A 185 -44.40 82.02 -69.96
N THR A 186 -43.07 82.06 -69.88
CA THR A 186 -42.22 80.90 -69.55
C THR A 186 -41.05 81.35 -68.70
N VAL A 187 -40.30 80.39 -68.17
CA VAL A 187 -39.06 80.65 -67.47
C VAL A 187 -37.92 79.87 -68.13
N ILE A 188 -36.85 80.60 -68.44
CA ILE A 188 -35.65 80.10 -69.11
C ILE A 188 -34.53 80.03 -68.08
N GLY A 189 -34.06 78.83 -67.76
CA GLY A 189 -32.94 78.66 -66.84
C GLY A 189 -33.04 77.41 -65.98
N PRO A 190 -32.02 77.10 -65.16
CA PRO A 190 -30.81 77.90 -64.98
C PRO A 190 -29.92 77.85 -66.23
N VAL A 191 -29.51 79.03 -66.70
CA VAL A 191 -28.61 79.18 -67.85
C VAL A 191 -27.50 80.16 -67.49
N MET A 192 -26.36 80.03 -68.16
CA MET A 192 -25.36 81.09 -68.12
C MET A 192 -25.91 82.31 -68.86
N LEU A 193 -26.08 83.39 -68.12
CA LEU A 193 -26.58 84.65 -68.64
C LEU A 193 -25.52 85.30 -69.53
N ILE A 194 -25.94 86.22 -70.41
CA ILE A 194 -25.01 87.01 -71.24
C ILE A 194 -24.01 87.78 -70.34
N GLN A 195 -24.43 88.12 -69.12
CA GLN A 195 -23.64 88.78 -68.09
C GLN A 195 -22.58 87.87 -67.42
N GLY A 196 -22.49 86.58 -67.81
CA GLY A 196 -21.45 85.66 -67.33
C GLY A 196 -21.71 85.01 -65.97
N VAL A 197 -22.91 85.14 -65.42
CA VAL A 197 -23.34 84.50 -64.16
C VAL A 197 -24.51 83.53 -64.39
N PRO A 198 -24.64 82.44 -63.63
CA PRO A 198 -25.80 81.56 -63.73
C PRO A 198 -27.04 82.26 -63.19
N GLY A 199 -28.15 82.13 -63.91
CA GLY A 199 -29.41 82.72 -63.48
C GLY A 199 -30.63 82.16 -64.18
N VAL A 200 -31.78 82.63 -63.74
CA VAL A 200 -33.09 82.20 -64.21
C VAL A 200 -33.80 83.41 -64.81
N ILE A 201 -34.33 83.27 -66.02
CA ILE A 201 -34.94 84.36 -66.77
C ILE A 201 -36.43 84.13 -66.89
N TYR A 202 -37.22 85.01 -66.29
CA TYR A 202 -38.66 85.05 -66.47
C TYR A 202 -38.99 85.81 -67.74
N VAL A 203 -39.70 85.18 -68.67
CA VAL A 203 -40.04 85.76 -69.97
C VAL A 203 -41.55 85.85 -70.10
N ARG A 204 -42.05 87.07 -70.34
CA ARG A 204 -43.48 87.38 -70.40
C ARG A 204 -43.82 88.12 -71.71
N PRO A 205 -44.67 87.56 -72.57
CA PRO A 205 -45.16 88.26 -73.75
C PRO A 205 -46.20 89.32 -73.38
N MET A 206 -46.36 90.33 -74.22
CA MET A 206 -47.32 91.42 -74.03
C MET A 206 -48.59 91.17 -74.85
N PRO A 207 -49.74 90.82 -74.22
CA PRO A 207 -50.93 90.42 -74.97
C PRO A 207 -51.48 91.50 -75.91
N ASN A 208 -51.38 92.77 -75.51
CA ASN A 208 -51.87 93.91 -76.30
C ASN A 208 -50.82 94.40 -77.32
N LYS A 209 -49.60 93.89 -77.25
CA LYS A 209 -48.47 94.27 -78.10
C LYS A 209 -47.65 93.02 -78.44
N PRO A 210 -48.12 92.15 -79.35
CA PRO A 210 -47.64 90.79 -79.51
C PRO A 210 -46.16 90.68 -79.91
N ASP A 211 -45.58 91.75 -80.45
CA ASP A 211 -44.17 91.82 -80.84
C ASP A 211 -43.23 92.15 -79.66
N LEU A 212 -43.78 92.52 -78.49
CA LEU A 212 -43.03 92.89 -77.30
C LEU A 212 -42.99 91.76 -76.26
N VAL A 213 -41.80 91.55 -75.71
CA VAL A 213 -41.53 90.59 -74.65
C VAL A 213 -40.74 91.27 -73.54
N LEU A 214 -41.18 91.06 -72.30
CA LEU A 214 -40.49 91.47 -71.08
C LEU A 214 -39.73 90.28 -70.50
N SER A 215 -38.45 90.48 -70.21
CA SER A 215 -37.58 89.47 -69.63
C SER A 215 -36.99 90.00 -68.34
N GLY A 216 -37.22 89.32 -67.21
CA GLY A 216 -36.57 89.62 -65.94
C GLY A 216 -35.59 88.53 -65.56
N VAL A 217 -34.33 88.90 -65.35
CA VAL A 217 -33.22 87.99 -65.07
C VAL A 217 -32.91 87.96 -63.59
N LEU A 218 -33.00 86.78 -62.95
CA LEU A 218 -32.74 86.55 -61.52
C LEU A 218 -31.38 85.90 -61.29
N SER A 219 -30.66 86.37 -60.27
CA SER A 219 -29.39 85.79 -59.81
C SER A 219 -29.64 84.67 -58.80
N LEU A 220 -29.13 83.47 -59.06
CA LEU A 220 -29.16 82.39 -58.05
C LEU A 220 -28.16 82.63 -56.90
N ALA A 221 -27.08 83.36 -57.14
CA ALA A 221 -26.08 83.67 -56.11
C ALA A 221 -26.62 84.61 -55.00
N GLN A 222 -27.64 85.43 -55.31
CA GLN A 222 -28.27 86.29 -54.30
C GLN A 222 -29.19 85.49 -53.37
N LEU A 223 -29.90 84.50 -53.91
CA LEU A 223 -30.71 83.56 -53.15
C LEU A 223 -29.83 82.75 -52.17
N GLU A 224 -28.67 82.28 -52.64
CA GLU A 224 -27.68 81.58 -51.81
C GLU A 224 -27.20 82.45 -50.64
N GLN A 225 -26.87 83.72 -50.90
CA GLN A 225 -26.42 84.65 -49.86
C GLN A 225 -27.50 84.96 -48.80
N GLU A 226 -28.77 85.05 -49.19
CA GLU A 226 -29.87 85.26 -48.24
C GLU A 226 -30.11 84.03 -47.35
N LEU A 227 -29.96 82.84 -47.91
CA LEU A 227 -30.09 81.59 -47.17
C LEU A 227 -28.93 81.42 -46.17
N ASP A 228 -27.69 81.72 -46.58
CA ASP A 228 -26.51 81.67 -45.70
C ASP A 228 -26.58 82.66 -44.52
N MET A 229 -27.25 83.81 -44.67
CA MET A 229 -27.38 84.78 -43.57
C MET A 229 -28.39 84.38 -42.49
N ILE A 230 -29.36 83.52 -42.82
CA ILE A 230 -30.50 83.20 -41.96
C ILE A 230 -30.36 81.80 -41.34
N LEU A 231 -29.78 80.87 -42.09
CA LEU A 231 -29.57 79.49 -41.64
C LEU A 231 -28.35 79.39 -40.71
N SER A 232 -28.35 78.41 -39.82
CA SER A 232 -27.22 78.23 -38.89
C SER A 232 -26.02 77.57 -39.57
N ASP A 233 -24.80 77.96 -39.18
CA ASP A 233 -23.52 77.31 -39.61
C ASP A 233 -23.48 75.79 -39.37
N ALA A 234 -24.43 75.25 -38.61
CA ALA A 234 -24.54 73.83 -38.26
C ALA A 234 -25.34 73.00 -39.28
N ILE A 235 -25.93 73.63 -40.30
CA ILE A 235 -26.72 73.00 -41.35
C ILE A 235 -26.04 73.18 -42.70
N HIS A 236 -25.84 72.08 -43.40
CA HIS A 236 -25.41 72.09 -44.80
C HIS A 236 -26.65 72.00 -45.69
N LEU A 237 -27.00 73.12 -46.34
CA LEU A 237 -28.09 73.22 -47.30
C LEU A 237 -27.58 73.01 -48.73
N GLN A 238 -28.35 72.30 -49.55
CA GLN A 238 -28.17 72.21 -51.00
C GLN A 238 -29.49 72.54 -51.70
N ILE A 239 -29.41 73.30 -52.79
CA ILE A 239 -30.56 73.66 -53.62
C ILE A 239 -30.31 73.16 -55.02
N ASN A 240 -31.28 72.45 -55.58
CA ASN A 240 -31.27 71.98 -56.96
C ASN A 240 -32.46 72.61 -57.70
N VAL A 241 -32.26 73.10 -58.92
CA VAL A 241 -33.32 73.68 -59.74
C VAL A 241 -33.49 72.84 -61.00
N ARG A 242 -34.69 72.31 -61.22
CA ARG A 242 -35.03 71.40 -62.32
C ARG A 242 -36.09 72.02 -63.23
N THR A 243 -35.98 71.83 -64.54
CA THR A 243 -37.02 72.23 -65.51
C THR A 243 -37.50 71.04 -66.34
N LEU A 244 -38.65 71.20 -67.00
CA LEU A 244 -39.27 70.14 -67.82
C LEU A 244 -38.48 69.76 -69.09
N VAL A 245 -37.46 70.53 -69.50
CA VAL A 245 -36.75 70.34 -70.78
C VAL A 245 -35.23 70.13 -70.61
N SER A 246 -34.66 70.39 -69.42
CA SER A 246 -33.29 69.98 -69.07
C SER A 246 -33.12 69.79 -67.56
N GLN A 247 -32.40 68.73 -67.16
CA GLN A 247 -31.81 68.60 -65.83
C GLN A 247 -30.47 69.32 -65.86
N TYR A 248 -30.39 70.48 -65.21
CA TYR A 248 -29.11 71.12 -64.94
C TYR A 248 -28.90 71.06 -63.43
N GLU A 249 -28.00 70.17 -63.01
CA GLU A 249 -27.61 70.05 -61.61
C GLU A 249 -26.62 71.16 -61.28
N LEU A 250 -27.13 72.26 -60.72
CA LEU A 250 -26.28 73.19 -60.00
C LEU A 250 -26.02 72.58 -58.61
N LEU A 251 -25.06 71.65 -58.55
CA LEU A 251 -24.57 70.91 -57.37
C LEU A 251 -25.48 69.76 -56.86
N ALA A 252 -25.21 68.53 -57.28
CA ALA A 252 -25.62 67.30 -56.57
C ALA A 252 -24.52 66.23 -56.76
N ASP A 253 -24.25 65.32 -55.83
CA ASP A 253 -25.18 64.20 -55.60
C ASP A 253 -25.40 63.76 -54.14
N ASP A 254 -24.51 64.10 -53.20
CA ASP A 254 -24.47 63.30 -51.96
C ASP A 254 -25.63 63.53 -50.97
N LEU A 255 -26.33 64.68 -50.98
CA LEU A 255 -27.32 65.00 -49.95
C LEU A 255 -28.76 64.59 -50.28
N PHE A 256 -29.17 64.53 -51.54
CA PHE A 256 -30.54 64.11 -51.89
C PHE A 256 -30.74 62.58 -51.78
N ASP A 257 -29.67 61.81 -51.86
CA ASP A 257 -29.67 60.34 -51.70
C ASP A 257 -29.26 59.87 -50.29
N ALA A 258 -28.82 60.78 -49.42
CA ALA A 258 -28.42 60.44 -48.06
C ALA A 258 -29.63 60.19 -47.16
N ASN A 259 -29.67 59.02 -46.50
CA ASN A 259 -30.69 58.61 -45.52
C ASN A 259 -30.68 59.43 -44.20
N ARG A 260 -30.11 60.65 -44.24
CA ARG A 260 -29.89 61.58 -43.11
C ARG A 260 -30.16 63.05 -43.46
N SER A 261 -30.66 63.32 -44.66
CA SER A 261 -31.11 64.65 -45.06
C SER A 261 -32.63 64.76 -44.97
N ALA A 262 -33.12 65.98 -44.79
CA ALA A 262 -34.51 66.32 -45.06
C ALA A 262 -34.54 67.06 -46.40
N SER A 263 -35.48 66.71 -47.29
CA SER A 263 -35.63 67.35 -48.60
C SER A 263 -37.07 67.75 -48.89
N ARG A 264 -37.21 68.77 -49.74
CA ARG A 264 -38.47 69.35 -50.22
C ARG A 264 -38.33 69.70 -51.69
N ASP A 265 -39.36 69.45 -52.48
CA ASP A 265 -39.47 69.91 -53.86
C ASP A 265 -40.56 70.99 -53.94
N LEU A 266 -40.23 72.14 -54.52
CA LEU A 266 -41.10 73.32 -54.63
C LEU A 266 -41.44 73.60 -56.09
N ASP A 267 -42.72 73.55 -56.45
CA ASP A 267 -43.16 73.73 -57.84
C ASP A 267 -43.60 75.16 -58.14
N PHE A 268 -42.96 75.77 -59.14
CA PHE A 268 -43.27 77.10 -59.69
C PHE A 268 -43.55 76.99 -61.19
N ASN A 269 -44.73 76.45 -61.54
CA ASN A 269 -45.16 76.16 -62.91
C ASN A 269 -44.22 75.21 -63.66
N GLU A 270 -43.33 75.73 -64.52
CA GLU A 270 -42.43 74.93 -65.38
C GLU A 270 -41.05 74.65 -64.74
N ILE A 271 -40.86 75.09 -63.48
CA ILE A 271 -39.65 74.88 -62.67
C ILE A 271 -40.02 74.16 -61.37
N THR A 272 -39.24 73.13 -61.01
CA THR A 272 -39.25 72.50 -59.69
C THR A 272 -37.92 72.80 -58.99
N VAL A 273 -37.97 73.38 -57.79
CA VAL A 273 -36.78 73.68 -56.98
C VAL A 273 -36.73 72.70 -55.81
N GLY A 274 -35.77 71.77 -55.84
CA GLY A 274 -35.46 70.89 -54.73
C GLY A 274 -34.55 71.57 -53.72
N ILE A 275 -34.84 71.44 -52.42
CA ILE A 275 -33.98 71.89 -51.32
C ILE A 275 -33.72 70.69 -50.42
N ALA A 276 -32.47 70.43 -50.06
CA ALA A 276 -32.07 69.40 -49.11
C ALA A 276 -31.17 69.98 -48.01
N ALA A 277 -31.34 69.52 -46.77
CA ALA A 277 -30.52 69.93 -45.64
C ALA A 277 -30.00 68.73 -44.84
N SER A 278 -28.77 68.82 -44.32
CA SER A 278 -28.25 67.89 -43.31
C SER A 278 -27.65 68.63 -42.11
N SER A 279 -27.61 67.97 -40.95
CA SER A 279 -27.03 68.55 -39.73
C SER A 279 -25.87 67.71 -39.19
N ASN A 280 -24.72 68.35 -39.01
CA ASN A 280 -23.56 67.76 -38.33
C ASN A 280 -23.89 67.27 -36.91
N ARG A 281 -24.90 67.88 -36.26
CA ARG A 281 -25.34 67.50 -34.92
C ARG A 281 -26.05 66.15 -34.90
N VAL A 282 -26.82 65.83 -35.95
CA VAL A 282 -27.46 64.51 -36.11
C VAL A 282 -26.40 63.41 -36.26
N ASP A 283 -25.33 63.68 -37.01
CA ASP A 283 -24.23 62.73 -37.22
C ASP A 283 -23.39 62.49 -35.96
N GLN A 284 -23.07 63.55 -35.23
CA GLN A 284 -22.36 63.45 -33.95
C GLN A 284 -23.17 62.69 -32.91
N LEU A 285 -24.47 62.98 -32.78
CA LEU A 285 -25.36 62.26 -31.86
C LEU A 285 -25.48 60.79 -32.25
N THR A 286 -25.64 60.49 -33.53
CA THR A 286 -25.71 59.10 -34.04
C THR A 286 -24.42 58.33 -33.72
N THR A 287 -23.27 58.93 -33.98
CA THR A 287 -21.96 58.31 -33.74
C THR A 287 -21.71 58.08 -32.25
N ARG A 288 -21.98 59.10 -31.42
CA ARG A 288 -21.87 58.99 -29.96
C ARG A 288 -22.79 57.91 -29.40
N THR A 289 -24.02 57.86 -29.89
CA THR A 289 -25.03 56.90 -29.43
C THR A 289 -24.62 55.47 -29.77
N ARG A 290 -24.16 55.21 -30.99
CA ARG A 290 -23.59 53.90 -31.38
C ARG A 290 -22.42 53.49 -30.50
N TRP A 291 -21.54 54.44 -30.16
CA TRP A 291 -20.41 54.16 -29.27
C TRP A 291 -20.87 53.71 -27.88
N VAL A 292 -21.86 54.41 -27.30
CA VAL A 292 -22.40 54.11 -25.98
C VAL A 292 -23.15 52.76 -25.96
N THR A 293 -24.04 52.52 -26.93
CA THR A 293 -24.84 51.27 -27.00
C THR A 293 -23.93 50.05 -27.16
N ARG A 294 -22.94 50.12 -28.06
CA ARG A 294 -22.03 49.00 -28.34
C ARG A 294 -21.04 48.75 -27.22
N SER A 295 -20.51 49.79 -26.59
CA SER A 295 -19.62 49.63 -25.42
C SER A 295 -20.35 49.00 -24.24
N SER A 296 -21.59 49.43 -23.99
CA SER A 296 -22.43 48.87 -22.93
C SER A 296 -22.77 47.40 -23.18
N ALA A 297 -23.11 47.05 -24.42
CA ALA A 297 -23.36 45.65 -24.80
C ALA A 297 -22.12 44.77 -24.67
N THR A 298 -20.93 45.31 -24.99
CA THR A 298 -19.65 44.60 -24.83
C THR A 298 -19.34 44.33 -23.36
N ALA A 299 -19.56 45.32 -22.48
CA ALA A 299 -19.39 45.16 -21.04
C ALA A 299 -20.35 44.10 -20.46
N LEU A 300 -21.62 44.12 -20.89
CA LEU A 300 -22.63 43.13 -20.51
C LEU A 300 -22.22 41.71 -20.95
N TRP A 301 -21.72 41.57 -22.17
CA TRP A 301 -21.23 40.31 -22.72
C TRP A 301 -20.07 39.72 -21.93
N ILE A 302 -19.08 40.55 -21.58
CA ILE A 302 -17.93 40.13 -20.76
C ILE A 302 -18.41 39.68 -19.38
N GLY A 303 -19.29 40.44 -18.74
CA GLY A 303 -19.85 40.12 -17.43
C GLY A 303 -20.63 38.78 -17.41
N LEU A 304 -21.50 38.57 -18.40
CA LEU A 304 -22.29 37.33 -18.50
C LEU A 304 -21.39 36.10 -18.77
N SER A 305 -20.38 36.26 -19.63
CA SER A 305 -19.39 35.22 -19.92
C SER A 305 -18.59 34.84 -18.67
N PHE A 306 -18.21 35.84 -17.86
CA PHE A 306 -17.48 35.62 -16.61
C PHE A 306 -18.33 34.87 -15.57
N LEU A 307 -19.59 35.27 -15.37
CA LEU A 307 -20.52 34.61 -14.45
C LEU A 307 -20.78 33.14 -14.81
N LEU A 308 -21.00 32.84 -16.09
CA LEU A 308 -21.15 31.45 -16.55
C LEU A 308 -19.85 30.64 -16.38
N GLY A 309 -18.69 31.28 -16.54
CA GLY A 309 -17.39 30.70 -16.23
C GLY A 309 -17.29 30.28 -14.76
N LEU A 310 -17.66 31.18 -13.83
CA LEU A 310 -17.68 30.91 -12.38
C LEU A 310 -18.65 29.78 -12.02
N GLN A 311 -19.88 29.80 -12.57
CA GLN A 311 -20.85 28.72 -12.33
C GLN A 311 -20.31 27.35 -12.77
N ARG A 312 -19.57 27.29 -13.87
CA ARG A 312 -18.99 26.04 -14.36
C ARG A 312 -17.84 25.54 -13.50
N VAL A 313 -16.97 26.42 -13.02
CA VAL A 313 -15.91 26.04 -12.08
C VAL A 313 -16.53 25.45 -10.82
N ASN A 314 -17.56 26.12 -10.27
CA ASN A 314 -18.30 25.63 -9.12
C ASN A 314 -18.98 24.27 -9.40
N PHE A 315 -19.57 24.08 -10.58
CA PHE A 315 -20.15 22.79 -10.97
C PHE A 315 -19.11 21.67 -11.02
N ARG A 316 -17.94 21.90 -11.63
CA ARG A 316 -16.86 20.90 -11.68
C ARG A 316 -16.32 20.58 -10.29
N LEU A 317 -16.17 21.58 -9.44
CA LEU A 317 -15.72 21.38 -8.05
C LEU A 317 -16.73 20.50 -7.29
N ARG A 318 -18.03 20.79 -7.42
CA ARG A 318 -19.09 19.96 -6.84
C ARG A 318 -19.10 18.54 -7.39
N GLU A 319 -18.90 18.37 -8.70
CA GLU A 319 -18.84 17.04 -9.32
C GLU A 319 -17.59 16.25 -8.86
N GLN A 320 -16.45 16.92 -8.69
CA GLN A 320 -15.25 16.31 -8.12
C GLN A 320 -15.45 15.93 -6.65
N GLN A 321 -16.06 16.80 -5.86
CA GLN A 321 -16.43 16.49 -4.47
C GLN A 321 -17.41 15.33 -4.39
N ARG A 322 -18.42 15.27 -5.27
CA ARG A 322 -19.39 14.17 -5.33
C ARG A 322 -18.72 12.84 -5.70
N LYS A 323 -17.88 12.83 -6.75
CA LYS A 323 -17.12 11.63 -7.14
C LYS A 323 -16.13 11.19 -6.07
N ALA A 324 -15.49 12.14 -5.38
CA ALA A 324 -14.61 11.83 -4.25
C ALA A 324 -15.39 11.24 -3.07
N LEU A 325 -16.59 11.76 -2.78
CA LEU A 325 -17.47 11.24 -1.74
C LEU A 325 -17.97 9.83 -2.10
N GLU A 326 -18.50 9.63 -3.31
CA GLU A 326 -18.91 8.31 -3.84
C GLU A 326 -17.76 7.30 -3.75
N LYS A 327 -16.55 7.70 -4.13
CA LYS A 327 -15.35 6.86 -4.05
C LYS A 327 -14.99 6.55 -2.58
N SER A 328 -14.99 7.55 -1.71
CA SER A 328 -14.71 7.40 -0.27
C SER A 328 -15.74 6.48 0.42
N GLU A 329 -17.02 6.59 0.06
CA GLU A 329 -18.10 5.76 0.59
C GLU A 329 -17.98 4.30 0.10
N GLN A 330 -17.63 4.10 -1.17
CA GLN A 330 -17.33 2.79 -1.72
C GLN A 330 -16.09 2.16 -1.06
N GLU A 331 -15.01 2.92 -0.89
CA GLU A 331 -13.80 2.48 -0.22
C GLU A 331 -14.08 2.12 1.25
N LEU A 332 -14.87 2.92 1.98
CA LEU A 332 -15.29 2.62 3.35
C LEU A 332 -16.13 1.34 3.42
N THR A 333 -17.11 1.20 2.54
CA THR A 333 -17.98 0.00 2.46
C THR A 333 -17.15 -1.24 2.13
N ALA A 334 -16.20 -1.13 1.20
CA ALA A 334 -15.29 -2.21 0.85
C ALA A 334 -14.36 -2.58 2.01
N ALA A 335 -13.78 -1.59 2.69
CA ALA A 335 -12.95 -1.80 3.88
C ALA A 335 -13.74 -2.46 5.02
N GLN A 336 -14.99 -2.04 5.23
CA GLN A 336 -15.91 -2.64 6.20
C GLN A 336 -16.21 -4.11 5.86
N ARG A 337 -16.55 -4.42 4.60
CA ARG A 337 -16.76 -5.81 4.14
C ARG A 337 -15.52 -6.68 4.31
N LEU A 338 -14.35 -6.19 3.87
CA LEU A 338 -13.07 -6.90 4.01
C LEU A 338 -12.72 -7.15 5.49
N GLY A 339 -13.00 -6.17 6.35
CA GLY A 339 -12.80 -6.27 7.79
C GLY A 339 -13.87 -7.08 8.54
N LYS A 340 -14.89 -7.60 7.83
CA LYS A 340 -16.09 -8.22 8.40
C LYS A 340 -16.70 -7.36 9.52
N MET A 341 -16.78 -6.06 9.27
CA MET A 341 -17.31 -5.08 10.20
C MET A 341 -18.40 -4.23 9.55
N GLY A 342 -19.29 -3.68 10.38
CA GLY A 342 -20.32 -2.76 9.98
C GLY A 342 -20.55 -1.73 11.08
N SER A 343 -21.20 -0.62 10.75
CA SER A 343 -21.44 0.49 11.67
C SER A 343 -22.91 0.79 11.78
N TRP A 344 -23.31 1.35 12.91
CA TRP A 344 -24.64 1.90 13.12
C TRP A 344 -24.57 3.26 13.79
N VAL A 345 -25.63 4.05 13.58
CA VAL A 345 -25.80 5.36 14.19
C VAL A 345 -27.20 5.43 14.80
N SER A 346 -27.29 5.91 16.04
CA SER A 346 -28.56 6.13 16.72
C SER A 346 -29.32 7.28 16.06
N THR A 347 -30.57 7.04 15.65
CA THR A 347 -31.42 8.05 15.02
C THR A 347 -32.27 8.82 16.02
N ASP A 348 -32.89 8.12 16.98
CA ASP A 348 -33.78 8.70 18.00
C ASP A 348 -33.52 8.17 19.43
N GLY A 349 -32.46 7.37 19.62
CA GLY A 349 -32.12 6.75 20.89
C GLY A 349 -32.77 5.38 21.12
N GLU A 350 -33.74 5.00 20.28
CA GLU A 350 -34.37 3.66 20.28
C GLU A 350 -34.10 2.89 18.99
N ARG A 351 -33.81 3.58 17.88
CA ARG A 351 -33.53 3.00 16.57
C ARG A 351 -32.11 3.27 16.11
N LEU A 352 -31.56 2.28 15.41
CA LEU A 352 -30.19 2.25 14.92
C LEU A 352 -30.24 2.14 13.40
N ALA A 353 -29.75 3.16 12.69
CA ALA A 353 -29.52 3.10 11.25
C ALA A 353 -28.26 2.28 10.98
N LEU A 354 -28.37 1.26 10.12
CA LEU A 354 -27.35 0.25 9.87
C LEU A 354 -26.64 0.50 8.53
N SER A 355 -25.31 0.44 8.53
CA SER A 355 -24.56 0.39 7.27
C SER A 355 -24.86 -0.90 6.50
N THR A 356 -24.79 -0.88 5.16
CA THR A 356 -25.06 -2.05 4.33
C THR A 356 -24.22 -3.29 4.73
N PRO A 357 -22.91 -3.17 5.03
CA PRO A 357 -22.14 -4.30 5.54
C PRO A 357 -22.68 -4.87 6.86
N LEU A 358 -23.25 -4.05 7.74
CA LEU A 358 -23.84 -4.51 9.00
C LEU A 358 -25.15 -5.28 8.78
N GLN A 359 -25.98 -4.82 7.84
CA GLN A 359 -27.21 -5.50 7.43
C GLN A 359 -26.88 -6.91 6.90
N GLU A 360 -25.86 -7.01 6.04
CA GLU A 360 -25.35 -8.27 5.50
C GLU A 360 -24.80 -9.18 6.62
N LEU A 361 -23.96 -8.65 7.52
CA LEU A 361 -23.36 -9.40 8.63
C LEU A 361 -24.39 -9.99 9.60
N LEU A 362 -25.44 -9.22 9.91
CA LEU A 362 -26.49 -9.64 10.83
C LEU A 362 -27.67 -10.35 10.13
N ASN A 363 -27.68 -10.42 8.79
CA ASN A 363 -28.79 -10.92 7.99
C ASN A 363 -30.11 -10.21 8.35
N ILE A 364 -30.10 -8.88 8.31
CA ILE A 364 -31.25 -8.01 8.59
C ILE A 364 -31.73 -7.40 7.28
N ASN A 365 -33.01 -7.58 6.97
CA ASN A 365 -33.67 -6.94 5.83
C ASN A 365 -34.27 -5.61 6.30
N GLY A 366 -33.47 -4.54 6.29
CA GLY A 366 -33.90 -3.20 6.68
C GLY A 366 -32.73 -2.26 6.96
N GLU A 367 -32.91 -0.98 6.65
CA GLU A 367 -31.91 0.06 6.91
C GLU A 367 -31.84 0.48 8.38
N GLU A 368 -32.86 0.14 9.17
CA GLU A 368 -32.91 0.41 10.61
C GLU A 368 -33.31 -0.83 11.41
N ILE A 369 -32.86 -0.89 12.66
CA ILE A 369 -33.30 -1.85 13.67
C ILE A 369 -33.53 -1.13 15.00
N SER A 370 -34.59 -1.52 15.73
CA SER A 370 -34.79 -1.05 17.12
C SER A 370 -33.78 -1.70 18.07
N LEU A 371 -33.40 -1.00 19.14
CA LEU A 371 -32.52 -1.51 20.20
C LEU A 371 -33.05 -2.81 20.81
N ASP A 372 -34.36 -2.92 21.06
CA ASP A 372 -34.97 -4.15 21.57
C ASP A 372 -34.78 -5.33 20.63
N ALA A 373 -35.00 -5.12 19.33
CA ALA A 373 -34.76 -6.14 18.31
C ALA A 373 -33.27 -6.52 18.19
N LEU A 374 -32.33 -5.61 18.48
CA LEU A 374 -30.91 -5.95 18.60
C LEU A 374 -30.65 -6.79 19.86
N PHE A 375 -31.27 -6.44 20.98
CA PHE A 375 -31.17 -7.19 22.24
C PHE A 375 -31.72 -8.60 22.15
N ASP A 376 -32.79 -8.82 21.39
CA ASP A 376 -33.36 -10.15 21.14
C ASP A 376 -32.39 -11.08 20.41
N ARG A 377 -31.41 -10.53 19.68
CA ARG A 377 -30.37 -11.30 19.00
C ARG A 377 -29.20 -11.64 19.93
N LEU A 378 -29.10 -11.05 21.11
CA LEU A 378 -28.09 -11.44 22.09
C LEU A 378 -28.32 -12.86 22.56
N HIS A 379 -27.22 -13.59 22.74
CA HIS A 379 -27.22 -14.93 23.31
C HIS A 379 -27.84 -14.91 24.73
N PRO A 380 -28.72 -15.87 25.09
CA PRO A 380 -29.44 -15.88 26.37
C PRO A 380 -28.56 -15.66 27.60
N ASP A 381 -27.44 -16.37 27.70
CA ASP A 381 -26.50 -16.30 28.84
C ASP A 381 -25.94 -14.89 29.11
N GLN A 382 -25.88 -14.04 28.09
CA GLN A 382 -25.20 -12.75 28.12
C GLN A 382 -26.17 -11.57 28.01
N ARG A 383 -27.46 -11.86 27.80
CA ARG A 383 -28.47 -10.86 27.44
C ARG A 383 -28.66 -9.80 28.53
N MET A 384 -28.91 -10.24 29.76
CA MET A 384 -29.23 -9.33 30.87
C MET A 384 -28.10 -8.36 31.19
N LEU A 385 -26.85 -8.86 31.28
CA LEU A 385 -25.67 -8.05 31.57
C LEU A 385 -25.40 -7.00 30.48
N HIS A 386 -25.41 -7.40 29.21
CA HIS A 386 -25.10 -6.46 28.12
C HIS A 386 -26.21 -5.44 27.90
N ILE A 387 -27.48 -5.80 28.12
CA ILE A 387 -28.60 -4.84 28.11
C ILE A 387 -28.36 -3.76 29.16
N GLU A 388 -27.99 -4.13 30.40
CA GLU A 388 -27.72 -3.17 31.47
C GLU A 388 -26.55 -2.22 31.12
N GLN A 389 -25.46 -2.77 30.56
CA GLN A 389 -24.30 -1.97 30.14
C GLN A 389 -24.65 -1.00 29.01
N ILE A 390 -25.40 -1.45 28.00
CA ILE A 390 -25.83 -0.61 26.89
C ILE A 390 -26.80 0.47 27.38
N HIS A 391 -27.76 0.15 28.24
CA HIS A 391 -28.64 1.17 28.83
C HIS A 391 -27.89 2.18 29.69
N SER A 392 -26.93 1.75 30.52
CA SER A 392 -26.10 2.63 31.32
C SER A 392 -25.31 3.63 30.46
N PHE A 393 -24.75 3.16 29.34
CA PHE A 393 -24.11 4.00 28.33
C PHE A 393 -25.09 4.98 27.68
N MET A 394 -26.29 4.52 27.28
CA MET A 394 -27.31 5.38 26.68
C MET A 394 -27.76 6.49 27.64
N ALA A 395 -27.81 6.20 28.94
CA ALA A 395 -28.09 7.16 30.01
C ALA A 395 -26.96 8.16 30.28
N GLY A 396 -25.82 8.06 29.60
CA GLY A 396 -24.75 9.07 29.65
C GLY A 396 -23.74 8.90 30.79
N HIS A 397 -23.69 7.73 31.43
CA HIS A 397 -22.72 7.48 32.50
C HIS A 397 -21.28 7.30 31.97
N GLN A 398 -21.10 7.03 30.68
CA GLN A 398 -19.81 6.83 30.01
C GLN A 398 -19.87 7.29 28.54
N ASP A 399 -18.74 7.74 27.98
CA ASP A 399 -18.65 8.21 26.59
C ASP A 399 -18.22 7.12 25.59
N ARG A 400 -17.72 5.99 26.09
CA ARG A 400 -17.31 4.82 25.30
C ARG A 400 -17.66 3.53 26.01
N LEU A 401 -18.10 2.53 25.26
CA LEU A 401 -18.37 1.18 25.75
C LEU A 401 -17.81 0.17 24.73
N ASN A 402 -17.02 -0.78 25.21
CA ASN A 402 -16.54 -1.90 24.40
C ASN A 402 -17.06 -3.19 25.03
N LEU A 403 -17.63 -4.06 24.22
CA LEU A 403 -18.25 -5.30 24.68
C LEU A 403 -18.07 -6.39 23.63
N GLU A 404 -17.74 -7.60 24.10
CA GLU A 404 -17.66 -8.78 23.25
C GLU A 404 -18.81 -9.71 23.58
N HIS A 405 -19.65 -9.98 22.59
CA HIS A 405 -20.87 -10.74 22.81
C HIS A 405 -21.23 -11.62 21.62
N ARG A 406 -22.12 -12.58 21.88
CA ARG A 406 -22.67 -13.45 20.84
C ARG A 406 -23.99 -12.89 20.32
N LEU A 407 -24.03 -12.62 19.02
CA LEU A 407 -25.24 -12.21 18.32
C LEU A 407 -25.71 -13.33 17.39
N LYS A 408 -27.03 -13.49 17.29
CA LYS A 408 -27.65 -14.37 16.32
C LYS A 408 -27.43 -13.82 14.91
N THR A 409 -26.91 -14.65 14.00
CA THR A 409 -26.69 -14.35 12.58
C THR A 409 -27.28 -15.49 11.75
N GLY A 410 -28.53 -15.33 11.29
CA GLY A 410 -29.29 -16.45 10.71
C GLY A 410 -29.69 -17.46 11.78
N GLU A 411 -29.27 -18.72 11.62
CA GLU A 411 -29.59 -19.83 12.55
C GLU A 411 -28.54 -20.04 13.66
N THR A 412 -27.35 -19.44 13.55
CA THR A 412 -26.24 -19.64 14.50
C THR A 412 -25.93 -18.38 15.29
N TYR A 413 -25.21 -18.53 16.41
CA TYR A 413 -24.64 -17.42 17.16
C TYR A 413 -23.16 -17.26 16.81
N GLN A 414 -22.74 -16.04 16.57
CA GLN A 414 -21.34 -15.70 16.26
C GLN A 414 -20.83 -14.62 17.20
N TRP A 415 -19.51 -14.62 17.45
CA TRP A 415 -18.86 -13.62 18.29
C TRP A 415 -18.64 -12.30 17.55
N PHE A 416 -18.98 -11.20 18.22
CA PHE A 416 -18.75 -9.83 17.75
C PHE A 416 -18.04 -8.99 18.81
N ASP A 417 -17.06 -8.18 18.38
CA ASP A 417 -16.54 -7.03 19.12
C ASP A 417 -17.42 -5.82 18.78
N HIS A 418 -18.09 -5.27 19.78
CA HIS A 418 -19.00 -4.14 19.64
C HIS A 418 -18.44 -2.95 20.41
N ARG A 419 -18.09 -1.90 19.66
CA ARG A 419 -17.58 -0.64 20.20
C ARG A 419 -18.59 0.45 20.00
N ILE A 420 -19.00 1.10 21.06
CA ILE A 420 -20.00 2.17 21.07
C ILE A 420 -19.33 3.43 21.60
N ALA A 421 -19.57 4.56 20.93
CA ALA A 421 -19.03 5.84 21.32
C ALA A 421 -20.04 6.96 21.08
N ARG A 422 -19.96 7.99 21.93
CA ARG A 422 -20.67 9.25 21.75
C ARG A 422 -19.75 10.23 21.01
N THR A 423 -20.24 10.80 19.92
CA THR A 423 -19.48 11.80 19.15
C THR A 423 -19.56 13.18 19.82
N SER A 424 -18.73 14.12 19.35
CA SER A 424 -18.76 15.53 19.81
C SER A 424 -20.13 16.18 19.70
N ASP A 425 -20.94 15.72 18.76
CA ASP A 425 -22.26 16.27 18.44
C ASP A 425 -23.37 15.57 19.23
N ASN A 426 -22.99 14.84 20.29
CA ASN A 426 -23.86 14.04 21.16
C ASN A 426 -24.60 12.89 20.45
N GLN A 427 -24.18 12.52 19.24
CA GLN A 427 -24.71 11.39 18.50
C GLN A 427 -24.04 10.10 18.95
N VAL A 428 -24.82 9.04 19.19
CA VAL A 428 -24.28 7.73 19.54
C VAL A 428 -24.06 6.92 18.27
N THR A 429 -22.86 6.35 18.12
CA THR A 429 -22.51 5.44 17.03
C THR A 429 -21.87 4.18 17.57
N GLY A 430 -22.06 3.05 16.88
CA GLY A 430 -21.38 1.82 17.19
C GLY A 430 -20.80 1.13 15.96
N ILE A 431 -19.73 0.37 16.17
CA ILE A 431 -19.12 -0.52 15.18
C ILE A 431 -19.20 -1.93 15.72
N LEU A 432 -19.66 -2.85 14.88
CA LEU A 432 -19.71 -4.28 15.13
C LEU A 432 -18.74 -4.97 14.18
N ARG A 433 -17.79 -5.72 14.74
CA ARG A 433 -16.84 -6.53 13.99
C ARG A 433 -17.05 -8.00 14.32
N ASN A 434 -17.25 -8.83 13.31
CA ASN A 434 -17.30 -10.27 13.49
C ASN A 434 -15.90 -10.79 13.83
N ILE A 435 -15.76 -11.35 15.03
CA ILE A 435 -14.49 -11.88 15.56
C ILE A 435 -14.53 -13.41 15.68
N GLN A 436 -15.53 -14.08 15.10
CA GLN A 436 -15.67 -15.54 15.15
C GLN A 436 -14.41 -16.27 14.71
N THR A 437 -13.84 -15.91 13.55
CA THR A 437 -12.61 -16.52 13.05
C THR A 437 -11.37 -16.16 13.87
N ILE A 438 -11.40 -15.03 14.58
CA ILE A 438 -10.31 -14.64 15.50
C ILE A 438 -10.41 -15.53 16.74
N ARG A 439 -11.59 -15.67 17.33
CA ARG A 439 -11.85 -16.58 18.47
C ARG A 439 -11.53 -18.03 18.13
N GLU A 440 -11.95 -18.54 16.97
CA GLU A 440 -11.63 -19.89 16.52
C GLU A 440 -10.12 -20.09 16.33
N ARG A 441 -9.41 -19.08 15.80
CA ARG A 441 -7.94 -19.12 15.70
C ARG A 441 -7.28 -19.00 17.05
N GLU A 442 -7.76 -18.15 17.96
CA GLU A 442 -7.25 -18.04 19.32
C GLU A 442 -7.47 -19.35 20.08
N GLU A 443 -8.61 -20.02 19.91
CA GLU A 443 -8.86 -21.35 20.48
C GLU A 443 -7.96 -22.42 19.84
N GLN A 444 -7.74 -22.38 18.53
CA GLN A 444 -6.82 -23.29 17.84
C GLN A 444 -5.36 -23.03 18.22
N VAL A 445 -4.94 -21.78 18.30
CA VAL A 445 -3.61 -21.35 18.76
C VAL A 445 -3.44 -21.75 20.21
N THR A 446 -4.41 -21.48 21.09
CA THR A 446 -4.39 -21.95 22.48
C THR A 446 -4.29 -23.48 22.54
N LYS A 447 -5.03 -24.21 21.70
CA LYS A 447 -4.91 -25.68 21.62
C LYS A 447 -3.55 -26.16 21.11
N LEU A 448 -2.98 -25.51 20.10
CA LEU A 448 -1.66 -25.84 19.53
C LEU A 448 -0.51 -25.43 20.45
N GLU A 449 -0.68 -24.35 21.21
CA GLU A 449 0.24 -23.86 22.23
C GLU A 449 0.10 -24.62 23.54
N SER A 450 -0.98 -25.40 23.74
CA SER A 450 -1.23 -26.12 24.98
C SER A 450 -1.14 -27.65 24.91
N PHE A 451 -1.34 -28.26 23.74
CA PHE A 451 -1.39 -29.71 23.59
C PHE A 451 -0.42 -30.21 22.51
N ASP A 452 0.13 -31.41 22.71
CA ASP A 452 0.94 -32.12 21.72
C ASP A 452 0.05 -32.60 20.57
N SER A 453 0.42 -32.26 19.33
CA SER A 453 -0.41 -32.49 18.15
C SER A 453 -0.59 -33.97 17.79
N LEU A 454 0.36 -34.83 18.20
CA LEU A 454 0.29 -36.26 17.93
C LEU A 454 -0.55 -37.02 18.95
N THR A 455 -0.33 -36.73 20.24
CA THR A 455 -0.91 -37.51 21.35
C THR A 455 -2.14 -36.86 21.99
N GLY A 456 -2.33 -35.55 21.84
CA GLY A 456 -3.37 -34.79 22.52
C GLY A 456 -3.11 -34.55 24.02
N ALA A 457 -1.98 -35.02 24.57
CA ALA A 457 -1.54 -34.69 25.92
C ALA A 457 -1.18 -33.21 26.04
N ALA A 458 -1.05 -32.68 27.26
CA ALA A 458 -0.49 -31.33 27.44
C ALA A 458 0.94 -31.28 26.83
N ASN A 459 1.30 -30.18 26.20
CA ASN A 459 2.68 -29.95 25.79
C ASN A 459 3.51 -29.38 26.94
N ARG A 460 4.82 -29.23 26.73
CA ARG A 460 5.75 -28.73 27.75
C ARG A 460 5.35 -27.36 28.34
N HIS A 461 4.85 -26.44 27.52
CA HIS A 461 4.51 -25.09 27.97
C HIS A 461 3.28 -25.09 28.89
N TYR A 462 2.20 -25.73 28.45
CA TYR A 462 0.96 -25.80 29.24
C TYR A 462 1.11 -26.67 30.49
N PHE A 463 1.89 -27.75 30.41
CA PHE A 463 2.21 -28.56 31.57
C PHE A 463 2.88 -27.74 32.68
N ARG A 464 3.87 -26.90 32.33
CA ARG A 464 4.52 -26.00 33.30
C ARG A 464 3.49 -25.08 33.97
N GLN A 465 2.66 -24.41 33.18
CA GLN A 465 1.66 -23.48 33.70
C GLN A 465 0.68 -24.16 34.67
N ILE A 466 0.19 -25.35 34.32
CA ILE A 466 -0.72 -26.12 35.19
C ILE A 466 0.01 -26.65 36.42
N ALA A 467 1.26 -27.12 36.28
CA ALA A 467 2.06 -27.61 37.39
C ALA A 467 2.37 -26.50 38.42
N GLU A 468 2.71 -25.28 37.97
CA GLU A 468 2.92 -24.12 38.85
C GLU A 468 1.63 -23.74 39.61
N GLN A 469 0.46 -23.77 38.95
CA GLN A 469 -0.84 -23.55 39.60
C GLN A 469 -1.15 -24.63 40.64
N ASN A 470 -0.88 -25.89 40.28
CA ASN A 470 -1.10 -27.03 41.16
C ASN A 470 -0.16 -27.02 42.37
N LEU A 471 1.10 -26.60 42.19
CA LEU A 471 2.05 -26.39 43.28
C LEU A 471 1.55 -25.32 44.26
N ALA A 472 1.11 -24.17 43.77
CA ALA A 472 0.52 -23.12 44.61
C ALA A 472 -0.74 -23.58 45.35
N LEU A 473 -1.54 -24.45 44.72
CA LEU A 473 -2.70 -25.06 45.37
C LEU A 473 -2.30 -26.03 46.49
N CYS A 474 -1.31 -26.88 46.24
CA CYS A 474 -0.78 -27.83 47.22
C CYS A 474 -0.13 -27.12 48.40
N GLU A 475 0.59 -26.01 48.16
CA GLU A 475 1.14 -25.14 49.21
C GLU A 475 0.02 -24.59 50.10
N ARG A 476 -1.04 -24.02 49.50
CA ARG A 476 -2.18 -23.49 50.24
C ARG A 476 -2.91 -24.56 51.06
N ARG A 477 -3.02 -25.78 50.52
CA ARG A 477 -3.72 -26.91 51.16
C ARG A 477 -2.83 -27.74 52.09
N ARG A 478 -1.52 -27.49 52.10
CA ARG A 478 -0.50 -28.30 52.79
C ARG A 478 -0.55 -29.77 52.38
N THR A 479 -0.68 -30.02 51.08
CA THR A 479 -0.68 -31.35 50.46
C THR A 479 0.61 -31.56 49.66
N THR A 480 0.95 -32.83 49.38
CA THR A 480 2.12 -33.19 48.58
C THR A 480 1.78 -33.11 47.09
N PHE A 481 2.71 -32.53 46.32
CA PHE A 481 2.68 -32.56 44.86
C PHE A 481 3.82 -33.46 44.37
N VAL A 482 3.56 -34.31 43.37
CA VAL A 482 4.53 -35.24 42.81
C VAL A 482 4.70 -34.95 41.33
N LEU A 483 5.95 -34.72 40.92
CA LEU A 483 6.33 -34.63 39.52
C LEU A 483 7.04 -35.93 39.13
N ALA A 484 6.51 -36.64 38.15
CA ALA A 484 7.11 -37.85 37.60
C ALA A 484 7.42 -37.68 36.11
N LEU A 485 8.68 -37.87 35.74
CA LEU A 485 9.09 -38.00 34.35
C LEU A 485 9.09 -39.48 33.96
N ILE A 486 8.50 -39.80 32.83
CA ILE A 486 8.32 -41.15 32.31
C ILE A 486 9.01 -41.20 30.95
N ASN A 487 10.01 -42.05 30.77
CA ASN A 487 10.67 -42.26 29.49
C ASN A 487 10.42 -43.68 28.99
N ILE A 488 10.18 -43.81 27.68
CA ILE A 488 10.09 -45.10 27.00
C ILE A 488 11.50 -45.57 26.66
N ASP A 489 11.93 -46.68 27.26
CA ASP A 489 13.24 -47.25 27.01
C ASP A 489 13.32 -47.85 25.59
N ASP A 490 14.44 -47.63 24.89
CA ASP A 490 14.70 -48.12 23.53
C ASP A 490 13.62 -47.78 22.49
N PHE A 491 12.91 -46.66 22.66
CA PHE A 491 11.88 -46.22 21.70
C PHE A 491 12.41 -46.04 20.27
N ARG A 492 13.70 -45.70 20.12
CA ARG A 492 14.36 -45.63 18.81
C ARG A 492 14.36 -46.98 18.09
N THR A 493 14.65 -48.07 18.80
CA THR A 493 14.63 -49.43 18.25
C THR A 493 13.23 -49.80 17.78
N VAL A 494 12.18 -49.41 18.51
CA VAL A 494 10.79 -49.61 18.07
C VAL A 494 10.53 -48.91 16.73
N ASN A 495 10.98 -47.67 16.56
CA ASN A 495 10.84 -46.94 15.29
C ASN A 495 11.66 -47.56 14.15
N GLU A 496 12.87 -48.03 14.44
CA GLU A 496 13.76 -48.64 13.44
C GLU A 496 13.28 -50.03 13.01
N SER A 497 12.72 -50.83 13.93
CA SER A 497 12.24 -52.19 13.65
C SER A 497 10.82 -52.24 13.06
N HIS A 498 9.90 -51.36 13.50
CA HIS A 498 8.48 -51.42 13.11
C HIS A 498 8.00 -50.19 12.31
N GLY A 499 8.86 -49.20 12.10
CA GLY A 499 8.55 -47.98 11.37
C GLY A 499 7.90 -46.90 12.22
N GLN A 500 8.03 -45.66 11.76
CA GLN A 500 7.61 -44.46 12.49
C GLN A 500 6.10 -44.43 12.79
N SER A 501 5.26 -44.98 11.91
CA SER A 501 3.81 -45.02 12.14
C SER A 501 3.40 -45.88 13.34
N VAL A 502 4.16 -46.96 13.62
CA VAL A 502 3.92 -47.82 14.79
C VAL A 502 4.36 -47.11 16.07
N GLY A 503 5.50 -46.41 16.04
CA GLY A 503 5.93 -45.57 17.16
C GLY A 503 4.95 -44.44 17.48
N ASP A 504 4.40 -43.78 16.47
CA ASP A 504 3.38 -42.74 16.64
C ASP A 504 2.10 -43.27 17.28
N GLU A 505 1.65 -44.46 16.89
CA GLU A 505 0.49 -45.10 17.49
C GLU A 505 0.77 -45.58 18.92
N LEU A 506 2.00 -46.04 19.19
CA LEU A 506 2.42 -46.42 20.53
C LEU A 506 2.35 -45.23 21.50
N LEU A 507 2.82 -44.06 21.07
CA LEU A 507 2.75 -42.82 21.85
C LEU A 507 1.31 -42.41 22.18
N LYS A 508 0.37 -42.57 21.24
CA LYS A 508 -1.07 -42.30 21.48
C LYS A 508 -1.65 -43.28 22.50
N GLN A 509 -1.36 -44.57 22.38
CA GLN A 509 -1.86 -45.57 23.31
C GLN A 509 -1.30 -45.41 24.72
N ILE A 510 -0.01 -45.07 24.85
CA ILE A 510 0.61 -44.73 26.14
C ILE A 510 -0.11 -43.55 26.78
N THR A 511 -0.35 -42.49 26.00
CA THR A 511 -1.08 -41.29 26.47
C THR A 511 -2.48 -41.64 26.98
N LEU A 512 -3.23 -42.43 26.20
CA LEU A 512 -4.56 -42.90 26.59
C LEU A 512 -4.50 -43.76 27.86
N ARG A 513 -3.49 -44.63 27.98
CA ARG A 513 -3.32 -45.51 29.14
C ARG A 513 -2.97 -44.71 30.39
N LEU A 514 -2.10 -43.72 30.29
CA LEU A 514 -1.81 -42.79 31.39
C LEU A 514 -3.10 -42.08 31.82
N HIS A 515 -3.85 -41.49 30.88
CA HIS A 515 -5.11 -40.79 31.20
C HIS A 515 -6.13 -41.68 31.90
N ASN A 516 -6.29 -42.92 31.46
CA ASN A 516 -7.24 -43.87 32.06
C ASN A 516 -6.87 -44.30 33.48
N HIS A 517 -5.60 -44.13 33.88
CA HIS A 517 -5.09 -44.52 35.20
C HIS A 517 -4.70 -43.32 36.07
N SER A 518 -5.05 -42.12 35.64
CA SER A 518 -4.87 -40.86 36.38
C SER A 518 -6.23 -40.25 36.74
N ARG A 519 -6.26 -39.42 37.79
CA ARG A 519 -7.47 -38.68 38.16
C ARG A 519 -7.63 -37.46 37.25
N LYS A 520 -8.85 -36.92 37.17
CA LYS A 520 -9.11 -35.65 36.46
C LYS A 520 -8.31 -34.46 37.02
N SER A 521 -7.86 -34.55 38.26
CA SER A 521 -7.03 -33.54 38.92
C SER A 521 -5.54 -33.64 38.54
N ASP A 522 -5.12 -34.80 38.01
CA ASP A 522 -3.73 -35.06 37.64
C ASP A 522 -3.51 -34.60 36.20
N THR A 523 -2.32 -34.10 35.90
CA THR A 523 -1.97 -33.59 34.57
C THR A 523 -0.95 -34.50 33.91
N ILE A 524 -1.21 -34.89 32.67
CA ILE A 524 -0.28 -35.68 31.84
C ILE A 524 0.17 -34.82 30.67
N ALA A 525 1.47 -34.86 30.40
CA ALA A 525 2.09 -34.14 29.31
C ALA A 525 3.08 -34.99 28.54
N ARG A 526 3.29 -34.63 27.28
CA ARG A 526 4.41 -35.11 26.47
C ARG A 526 5.42 -33.97 26.34
N LEU A 527 6.62 -34.16 26.89
CA LEU A 527 7.62 -33.09 26.95
C LEU A 527 8.47 -33.02 25.68
N SER A 528 8.79 -34.18 25.10
CA SER A 528 9.58 -34.32 23.87
C SER A 528 9.68 -35.79 23.49
N GLY A 529 9.64 -36.13 22.20
CA GLY A 529 9.99 -37.47 21.69
C GLY A 529 9.28 -38.61 22.42
N ASP A 530 10.05 -39.37 23.20
CA ASP A 530 9.71 -40.56 23.99
C ASP A 530 9.45 -40.27 25.48
N THR A 531 9.42 -39.00 25.87
CA THR A 531 9.39 -38.56 27.27
C THR A 531 8.07 -37.86 27.62
N PHE A 532 7.41 -38.40 28.64
CA PHE A 532 6.19 -37.91 29.25
C PHE A 532 6.46 -37.33 30.65
N ALA A 533 5.56 -36.48 31.11
CA ALA A 533 5.54 -35.98 32.47
C ALA A 533 4.15 -36.14 33.07
N MET A 534 4.10 -36.37 34.37
CA MET A 534 2.88 -36.46 35.14
C MET A 534 3.00 -35.62 36.40
N ALA A 535 1.98 -34.79 36.65
CA ALA A 535 1.83 -34.00 37.86
C ALA A 535 0.66 -34.56 38.67
N LEU A 536 0.95 -35.16 39.82
CA LEU A 536 -0.03 -35.70 40.75
C LEU A 536 -0.25 -34.70 41.89
N VAL A 537 -1.50 -34.36 42.16
CA VAL A 537 -1.88 -33.34 43.14
C VAL A 537 -2.64 -33.94 44.31
N ASP A 538 -2.63 -33.24 45.45
CA ASP A 538 -3.33 -33.65 46.67
C ASP A 538 -2.96 -35.08 47.12
N ILE A 539 -1.67 -35.42 47.01
CA ILE A 539 -1.12 -36.64 47.59
C ILE A 539 -0.94 -36.44 49.10
N GLY A 540 -1.42 -37.37 49.91
CA GLY A 540 -1.45 -37.22 51.36
C GLY A 540 -0.12 -37.52 52.06
N ASN A 541 0.69 -38.43 51.50
CA ASN A 541 2.03 -38.75 52.01
C ASN A 541 2.87 -39.52 50.97
N ASN A 542 4.17 -39.69 51.26
CA ASN A 542 5.10 -40.41 50.39
C ASN A 542 4.65 -41.86 50.10
N ARG A 543 4.09 -42.60 51.07
CA ARG A 543 3.57 -43.97 50.83
C ARG A 543 2.44 -44.00 49.79
N GLN A 544 1.58 -42.97 49.79
CA GLN A 544 0.51 -42.84 48.81
C GLN A 544 1.07 -42.50 47.42
N SER A 545 2.13 -41.68 47.34
CA SER A 545 2.87 -41.44 46.10
C SER A 545 3.39 -42.75 45.50
N VAL A 546 4.12 -43.54 46.31
CA VAL A 546 4.67 -44.84 45.89
C VAL A 546 3.58 -45.76 45.36
N PHE A 547 2.47 -45.88 46.09
CA PHE A 547 1.35 -46.72 45.66
C PHE A 547 0.79 -46.30 44.29
N VAL A 548 0.60 -45.00 44.04
CA VAL A 548 0.07 -44.51 42.76
C VAL A 548 1.07 -44.77 41.63
N ILE A 549 2.35 -44.50 41.85
CA ILE A 549 3.42 -44.75 40.88
C ILE A 549 3.52 -46.24 40.53
N GLU A 550 3.44 -47.14 41.51
CA GLU A 550 3.44 -48.58 41.26
C GLU A 550 2.23 -49.06 40.46
N GLN A 551 1.05 -48.48 40.69
CA GLN A 551 -0.14 -48.79 39.88
C GLN A 551 0.06 -48.34 38.44
N ILE A 552 0.57 -47.13 38.21
CA ILE A 552 0.84 -46.61 36.87
C ILE A 552 1.87 -47.50 36.16
N MET A 553 2.98 -47.81 36.84
CA MET A 553 4.03 -48.67 36.30
C MET A 553 3.53 -50.06 35.91
N ARG A 554 2.67 -50.67 36.74
CA ARG A 554 2.08 -51.98 36.43
C ARG A 554 1.24 -51.92 35.16
N ARG A 555 0.48 -50.85 34.95
CA ARG A 555 -0.38 -50.68 33.77
C ARG A 555 0.42 -50.37 32.52
N LEU A 556 1.50 -49.61 32.65
CA LEU A 556 2.40 -49.35 31.53
C LEU A 556 3.06 -50.64 31.01
N LYS A 557 3.25 -51.67 31.85
CA LYS A 557 3.81 -52.98 31.47
C LYS A 557 2.85 -53.91 30.72
N ASP A 558 1.56 -53.62 30.68
CA ASP A 558 0.60 -54.41 29.90
C ASP A 558 0.93 -54.32 28.39
N PRO A 559 0.68 -55.35 27.56
CA PRO A 559 1.01 -55.30 26.13
C PRO A 559 0.27 -54.17 25.39
N TYR A 560 0.91 -53.62 24.35
CA TYR A 560 0.29 -52.66 23.43
C TYR A 560 0.00 -53.37 22.10
N MET A 561 -1.28 -53.53 21.78
CA MET A 561 -1.75 -54.25 20.59
C MET A 561 -1.61 -53.36 19.33
N ILE A 562 -0.42 -53.29 18.74
CA ILE A 562 -0.13 -52.41 17.59
C ILE A 562 0.64 -53.20 16.53
N ALA A 563 -0.08 -53.73 15.54
CA ALA A 563 0.39 -54.74 14.58
C ALA A 563 0.80 -56.06 15.26
N ASP A 564 1.91 -56.04 16.01
CA ASP A 564 2.38 -57.10 16.91
C ASP A 564 2.23 -56.67 18.39
N ASP A 565 2.31 -57.63 19.32
CA ASP A 565 2.26 -57.34 20.76
C ASP A 565 3.58 -56.69 21.21
N LEU A 566 3.56 -55.37 21.48
CA LEU A 566 4.72 -54.64 21.96
C LEU A 566 4.76 -54.58 23.49
N TYR A 567 5.95 -54.80 24.07
CA TYR A 567 6.23 -54.75 25.50
C TYR A 567 7.31 -53.70 25.81
N PRO A 568 7.03 -52.39 25.62
CA PRO A 568 7.99 -51.36 25.92
C PRO A 568 8.27 -51.29 27.44
N GLN A 569 9.53 -51.05 27.78
CA GLN A 569 9.92 -50.74 29.15
C GLN A 569 9.81 -49.24 29.39
N PHE A 570 9.51 -48.87 30.64
CA PHE A 570 9.39 -47.48 31.05
C PHE A 570 10.28 -47.24 32.25
N THR A 571 11.08 -46.20 32.18
CA THR A 571 11.91 -45.75 33.31
C THR A 571 11.39 -44.40 33.81
N LEU A 572 11.27 -44.25 35.13
CA LEU A 572 10.68 -43.08 35.77
C LEU A 572 11.64 -42.38 36.74
N GLY A 573 11.66 -41.04 36.70
CA GLY A 573 12.31 -40.20 37.70
C GLY A 573 11.31 -39.29 38.40
N ILE A 574 11.33 -39.25 39.73
CA ILE A 574 10.26 -38.64 40.52
C ILE A 574 10.85 -37.64 41.51
N ALA A 575 10.26 -36.44 41.60
CA ALA A 575 10.55 -35.46 42.65
C ALA A 575 9.25 -34.96 43.30
N MET A 576 9.32 -34.53 44.55
CA MET A 576 8.18 -34.20 45.39
C MET A 576 8.30 -32.82 46.05
N TYR A 577 7.18 -32.13 46.08
CA TYR A 577 6.97 -30.97 46.94
C TYR A 577 6.28 -31.39 48.25
N PRO A 578 6.70 -30.87 49.42
CA PRO A 578 7.79 -29.92 49.63
C PRO A 578 9.17 -30.56 49.88
N ASP A 579 9.25 -31.90 49.95
CA ASP A 579 10.41 -32.63 50.46
C ASP A 579 11.69 -32.41 49.63
N ASP A 580 11.58 -32.36 48.30
CA ASP A 580 12.72 -32.20 47.39
C ASP A 580 12.93 -30.73 46.98
N ALA A 581 11.85 -30.04 46.57
CA ALA A 581 11.90 -28.62 46.18
C ALA A 581 10.54 -27.91 46.23
N THR A 582 10.56 -26.57 46.22
CA THR A 582 9.37 -25.70 46.32
C THR A 582 8.92 -25.04 45.04
N ASP A 583 9.69 -25.17 43.95
CA ASP A 583 9.37 -24.59 42.65
C ASP A 583 9.43 -25.64 41.52
N TYR A 584 8.66 -25.40 40.47
CA TYR A 584 8.54 -26.32 39.34
C TYR A 584 9.87 -26.61 38.65
N ASP A 585 10.67 -25.58 38.38
CA ASP A 585 11.91 -25.73 37.60
C ASP A 585 12.91 -26.61 38.36
N THR A 586 12.99 -26.48 39.69
CA THR A 586 13.85 -27.32 40.53
C THR A 586 13.32 -28.75 40.63
N LEU A 587 12.01 -28.95 40.83
CA LEU A 587 11.41 -30.30 40.83
C LEU A 587 11.64 -31.02 39.49
N LEU A 588 11.55 -30.29 38.37
CA LEU A 588 11.79 -30.86 37.04
C LEU A 588 13.23 -31.33 36.91
N ARG A 589 14.22 -30.48 37.26
CA ARG A 589 15.65 -30.87 37.24
C ARG A 589 15.94 -32.07 38.14
N MET A 590 15.34 -32.11 39.33
CA MET A 590 15.49 -33.23 40.27
C MET A 590 14.88 -34.52 39.73
N SER A 591 13.71 -34.44 39.07
CA SER A 591 13.08 -35.58 38.40
C SER A 591 13.92 -36.09 37.22
N GLU A 592 14.56 -35.20 36.44
CA GLU A 592 15.49 -35.56 35.36
C GLU A 592 16.72 -36.30 35.89
N SER A 593 17.29 -35.81 37.01
CA SER A 593 18.41 -36.48 37.69
C SER A 593 18.03 -37.88 38.18
N ALA A 594 16.87 -38.02 38.83
CA ALA A 594 16.35 -39.31 39.28
C ALA A 594 16.11 -40.27 38.11
N LEU A 595 15.59 -39.78 36.98
CA LEU A 595 15.36 -40.58 35.76
C LEU A 595 16.67 -41.08 35.17
N SER A 596 17.68 -40.22 35.09
CA SER A 596 19.02 -40.57 34.59
C SER A 596 19.67 -41.66 35.42
N ALA A 597 19.56 -41.56 36.75
CA ALA A 597 20.10 -42.56 37.63
C ALA A 597 19.31 -43.87 37.63
N ALA A 598 17.98 -43.81 37.50
CA ALA A 598 17.18 -45.01 37.27
C ALA A 598 17.71 -45.75 36.03
N LYS A 599 17.86 -45.06 34.89
CA LYS A 599 18.38 -45.68 33.66
C LYS A 599 19.76 -46.33 33.80
N LYS A 600 20.63 -45.81 34.67
CA LYS A 600 21.96 -46.36 34.94
C LYS A 600 21.93 -47.61 35.82
N GLU A 601 21.03 -47.66 36.80
CA GLU A 601 20.89 -48.82 37.67
C GLU A 601 20.25 -50.00 36.94
N ALA A 602 19.10 -49.75 36.30
CA ALA A 602 18.37 -50.73 35.50
C ALA A 602 17.30 -50.02 34.67
N ARG A 603 16.91 -50.56 33.51
CA ARG A 603 15.74 -50.04 32.78
C ARG A 603 14.45 -50.65 33.31
N GLY A 604 13.30 -50.06 33.02
CA GLY A 604 11.99 -50.61 33.40
C GLY A 604 11.57 -50.43 34.87
N HIS A 605 12.17 -49.48 35.60
CA HIS A 605 11.83 -49.18 37.01
C HIS A 605 11.69 -47.66 37.28
N TYR A 606 11.36 -47.29 38.52
CA TYR A 606 11.20 -45.89 38.93
C TYR A 606 12.16 -45.54 40.07
N ARG A 607 12.59 -44.28 40.14
CA ARG A 607 13.42 -43.77 41.23
C ARG A 607 12.94 -42.40 41.71
N TYR A 608 12.89 -42.23 43.03
CA TYR A 608 12.71 -40.93 43.66
C TYR A 608 14.04 -40.19 43.76
N TYR A 609 14.00 -38.88 43.64
CA TYR A 609 15.16 -38.03 43.85
C TYR A 609 15.70 -38.18 45.29
N SER A 610 17.01 -38.07 45.42
CA SER A 610 17.73 -37.98 46.69
C SER A 610 18.91 -37.01 46.50
N ALA A 611 19.31 -36.29 47.55
CA ALA A 611 20.38 -35.28 47.45
C ALA A 611 21.73 -35.84 46.93
N GLU A 612 22.00 -37.11 47.24
CA GLU A 612 23.20 -37.86 46.79
C GLU A 612 23.28 -37.98 45.24
N LEU A 613 22.14 -37.98 44.54
CA LEU A 613 22.05 -38.06 43.08
C LEU A 613 22.50 -36.78 42.37
N SER A 614 22.24 -35.61 42.97
CA SER A 614 22.67 -34.33 42.42
C SER A 614 24.18 -34.17 42.50
N GLU A 615 24.79 -34.59 43.60
CA GLU A 615 26.24 -34.54 43.78
C GLU A 615 26.97 -35.46 42.81
N GLN A 616 26.45 -36.67 42.56
CA GLN A 616 27.01 -37.58 41.55
C GLN A 616 26.91 -37.03 40.12
N THR A 617 25.82 -36.33 39.79
CA THR A 617 25.63 -35.73 38.47
C THR A 617 26.58 -34.55 38.25
N ASP A 618 26.73 -33.67 39.24
CA ASP A 618 27.68 -32.57 39.21
C ASP A 618 29.13 -33.07 39.16
N ARG A 619 29.46 -34.10 39.96
CA ARG A 619 30.78 -34.74 39.94
C ARG A 619 31.10 -35.31 38.56
N ARG A 620 30.16 -36.02 37.93
CA ARG A 620 30.33 -36.55 36.57
C ARG A 620 30.61 -35.45 35.54
N GLN A 621 29.91 -34.31 35.61
CA GLN A 621 30.16 -33.19 34.69
C GLN A 621 31.56 -32.58 34.88
N ARG A 622 32.02 -32.44 36.12
CA ARG A 622 33.38 -31.96 36.40
C ARG A 622 34.45 -32.93 35.92
N ILE A 623 34.25 -34.24 36.14
CA ILE A 623 35.13 -35.29 35.63
C ILE A 623 35.24 -35.20 34.10
N LEU A 624 34.10 -35.08 33.39
CA LEU A 624 34.10 -34.92 31.94
C LEU A 624 34.87 -33.67 31.47
N ALA A 625 34.72 -32.54 32.17
CA ALA A 625 35.39 -31.30 31.82
C ALA A 625 36.92 -31.36 32.06
N SER A 626 37.36 -32.07 33.10
CA SER A 626 38.78 -32.17 33.47
C SER A 626 39.56 -33.26 32.72
N LEU A 627 38.88 -34.28 32.19
CA LEU A 627 39.52 -35.46 31.60
C LEU A 627 40.49 -35.16 30.43
N PRO A 628 40.18 -34.25 29.48
CA PRO A 628 41.14 -33.89 28.42
C PRO A 628 42.43 -33.26 28.97
N ALA A 629 42.30 -32.43 30.01
CA ALA A 629 43.45 -31.82 30.66
C ALA A 629 44.28 -32.84 31.44
N ALA A 630 43.65 -33.88 32.00
CA ALA A 630 44.35 -34.95 32.72
C ALA A 630 45.26 -35.78 31.80
N ILE A 631 44.81 -36.05 30.57
CA ILE A 631 45.59 -36.77 29.54
C ILE A 631 46.80 -35.93 29.09
N ALA A 632 46.64 -34.61 29.01
CA ALA A 632 47.68 -33.70 28.51
C ALA A 632 48.71 -33.25 29.57
N ASN A 633 48.38 -33.29 30.87
CA ASN A 633 49.18 -32.68 31.95
C ASN A 633 49.67 -33.70 33.00
N ASP A 634 49.91 -34.95 32.63
CA ASP A 634 50.46 -36.02 33.50
C ASP A 634 49.70 -36.24 34.83
N TYR A 635 48.36 -36.10 34.82
CA TYR A 635 47.52 -36.41 35.99
C TYR A 635 47.07 -37.87 36.03
N LEU A 636 47.32 -38.61 34.94
CA LEU A 636 47.19 -40.04 34.88
C LEU A 636 48.51 -40.71 35.29
N HIS A 637 48.41 -41.85 35.96
CA HIS A 637 49.53 -42.74 36.24
C HIS A 637 49.07 -44.19 36.09
N VAL A 638 50.01 -45.10 35.85
CA VAL A 638 49.74 -46.54 35.81
C VAL A 638 50.17 -47.20 37.12
N VAL A 639 49.37 -48.14 37.59
CA VAL A 639 49.74 -49.07 38.66
C VAL A 639 49.62 -50.49 38.15
N PHE A 640 50.30 -51.43 38.80
CA PHE A 640 50.42 -52.81 38.36
C PHE A 640 49.85 -53.72 39.43
N GLN A 641 49.09 -54.74 39.01
CA GLN A 641 48.60 -55.79 39.89
C GLN A 641 49.08 -57.16 39.41
N PRO A 642 49.96 -57.85 40.16
CA PRO A 642 50.40 -59.19 39.80
C PRO A 642 49.28 -60.23 39.80
N ARG A 643 49.43 -61.22 38.91
CA ARG A 643 48.71 -62.49 38.91
C ARG A 643 49.68 -63.59 39.29
N VAL A 644 49.20 -64.53 40.11
CA VAL A 644 50.01 -65.62 40.64
C VAL A 644 49.59 -66.96 40.05
N ASP A 645 50.55 -67.88 39.95
CA ASP A 645 50.28 -69.27 39.59
C ASP A 645 49.42 -69.93 40.67
N SER A 646 48.32 -70.59 40.28
CA SER A 646 47.40 -71.18 41.25
C SER A 646 47.98 -72.38 42.01
N GLN A 647 48.96 -73.08 41.43
CA GLN A 647 49.67 -74.21 42.04
C GLN A 647 50.90 -73.75 42.83
N GLN A 648 51.48 -72.60 42.45
CA GLN A 648 52.59 -71.95 43.12
C GLN A 648 52.23 -70.50 43.44
N PRO A 649 51.38 -70.22 44.47
CA PRO A 649 50.83 -68.88 44.70
C PRO A 649 51.85 -67.81 45.08
N HIS A 650 53.10 -68.21 45.35
CA HIS A 650 54.24 -67.33 45.58
C HIS A 650 54.84 -66.83 44.26
N ARG A 651 54.61 -67.51 43.14
CA ARG A 651 55.19 -67.15 41.84
C ARG A 651 54.24 -66.26 41.06
N SER A 652 54.65 -65.02 40.82
CA SER A 652 53.96 -64.12 39.90
C SER A 652 54.28 -64.48 38.45
N THR A 653 53.26 -64.70 37.62
CA THR A 653 53.41 -65.11 36.21
C THR A 653 53.10 -63.98 35.23
N SER A 654 52.24 -63.05 35.63
CA SER A 654 51.84 -61.90 34.83
C SER A 654 51.44 -60.73 35.74
N MET A 655 51.23 -59.55 35.18
CA MET A 655 50.69 -58.41 35.90
C MET A 655 49.79 -57.57 35.00
N GLU A 656 48.71 -57.06 35.57
CA GLU A 656 47.79 -56.18 34.85
C GLU A 656 48.13 -54.71 35.09
N VAL A 657 48.12 -53.93 34.02
CA VAL A 657 48.24 -52.48 34.08
C VAL A 657 46.88 -51.83 34.28
N LEU A 658 46.78 -51.04 35.33
CA LEU A 658 45.58 -50.33 35.70
C LEU A 658 45.84 -48.83 35.73
N VAL A 659 45.06 -48.06 34.97
CA VAL A 659 45.15 -46.60 34.98
C VAL A 659 44.57 -46.02 36.27
N ARG A 660 45.18 -44.96 36.78
CA ARG A 660 44.74 -44.21 37.94
C ARG A 660 44.78 -42.73 37.62
N TRP A 661 43.81 -41.99 38.15
CA TRP A 661 43.71 -40.55 37.95
C TRP A 661 43.70 -39.82 39.29
N HIS A 662 44.63 -38.89 39.45
CA HIS A 662 44.63 -37.96 40.56
C HIS A 662 44.54 -36.52 40.03
N ASP A 663 43.39 -35.89 40.20
CA ASP A 663 43.16 -34.51 39.79
C ASP A 663 43.45 -33.53 40.95
N PRO A 664 44.10 -32.38 40.71
CA PRO A 664 44.39 -31.39 41.76
C PRO A 664 43.14 -30.84 42.47
N VAL A 665 41.98 -30.83 41.80
CA VAL A 665 40.72 -30.28 42.33
C VAL A 665 39.74 -31.38 42.71
N LEU A 666 39.62 -32.44 41.90
CA LEU A 666 38.68 -33.55 42.15
C LEU A 666 39.22 -34.61 43.11
N GLY A 667 40.53 -34.57 43.41
CA GLY A 667 41.22 -35.57 44.21
C GLY A 667 41.42 -36.88 43.45
N VAL A 668 41.39 -38.01 44.16
CA VAL A 668 41.42 -39.33 43.54
C VAL A 668 40.10 -39.56 42.79
N VAL A 669 40.20 -39.83 41.48
CA VAL A 669 39.05 -40.17 40.63
C VAL A 669 39.10 -41.66 40.33
N SER A 670 38.04 -42.38 40.70
CA SER A 670 38.01 -43.84 40.52
C SER A 670 37.94 -44.21 39.03
N PRO A 671 38.64 -45.25 38.57
CA PRO A 671 38.48 -45.80 37.22
C PRO A 671 37.01 -46.06 36.85
N GLY A 672 36.21 -46.57 37.80
CA GLY A 672 34.77 -46.78 37.60
C GLY A 672 33.96 -45.48 37.41
N GLU A 673 34.52 -44.30 37.70
CA GLU A 673 33.89 -43.01 37.44
C GLU A 673 34.28 -42.44 36.07
N PHE A 674 35.56 -42.47 35.70
CA PHE A 674 36.05 -41.77 34.50
C PHE A 674 36.13 -42.64 33.24
N ILE A 675 36.36 -43.95 33.35
CA ILE A 675 36.41 -44.85 32.18
C ILE A 675 35.07 -44.85 31.43
N PRO A 676 33.90 -45.01 32.09
CA PRO A 676 32.62 -44.95 31.40
C PRO A 676 32.36 -43.59 30.72
N ILE A 677 32.89 -42.50 31.29
CA ILE A 677 32.78 -41.17 30.67
C ILE A 677 33.65 -41.11 29.42
N ALA A 678 34.89 -41.59 29.49
CA ALA A 678 35.84 -41.61 28.39
C ALA A 678 35.34 -42.43 27.19
N GLU A 679 34.69 -43.56 27.47
CA GLU A 679 34.08 -44.44 26.46
C GLU A 679 32.98 -43.73 25.69
N HIS A 680 32.15 -42.92 26.36
CA HIS A 680 31.12 -42.15 25.67
C HIS A 680 31.67 -40.96 24.86
N THR A 681 32.85 -40.44 25.19
CA THR A 681 33.37 -39.20 24.59
C THR A 681 34.60 -39.36 23.69
N SER A 682 34.89 -40.58 23.23
CA SER A 682 36.06 -40.95 22.38
C SER A 682 37.43 -40.76 23.05
N LEU A 683 37.48 -40.13 24.21
CA LEU A 683 38.69 -39.94 25.01
C LEU A 683 39.28 -41.26 25.50
N ILE A 684 38.51 -42.36 25.50
CA ILE A 684 39.03 -43.69 25.86
C ILE A 684 40.19 -44.12 24.96
N ALA A 685 40.17 -43.76 23.67
CA ALA A 685 41.25 -44.08 22.76
C ALA A 685 42.52 -43.30 23.10
N ASP A 686 42.39 -42.03 23.46
CA ASP A 686 43.51 -41.18 23.91
C ASP A 686 44.12 -41.70 25.22
N ILE A 687 43.27 -42.12 26.17
CA ILE A 687 43.72 -42.75 27.43
C ILE A 687 44.44 -44.07 27.12
N GLY A 688 43.89 -44.91 26.26
CA GLY A 688 44.51 -46.19 25.92
C GLY A 688 45.86 -46.03 25.24
N HIS A 689 46.01 -45.06 24.32
CA HIS A 689 47.31 -44.72 23.74
C HIS A 689 48.30 -44.20 24.79
N TRP A 690 47.83 -43.39 25.74
CA TRP A 690 48.65 -42.89 26.84
C TRP A 690 49.10 -44.04 27.77
N VAL A 691 48.19 -44.93 28.18
CA VAL A 691 48.48 -46.09 29.04
C VAL A 691 49.49 -47.02 28.38
N MET A 692 49.32 -47.31 27.08
CA MET A 692 50.23 -48.19 26.36
C MET A 692 51.65 -47.60 26.27
N ARG A 693 51.76 -46.32 25.90
CA ARG A 693 53.05 -45.60 25.87
C ARG A 693 53.72 -45.64 27.23
N GLU A 694 52.99 -45.34 28.29
CA GLU A 694 53.51 -45.29 29.65
C GLU A 694 53.92 -46.67 30.16
N THR A 695 53.17 -47.71 29.77
CA THR A 695 53.51 -49.11 30.07
C THR A 695 54.80 -49.51 29.38
N PHE A 696 54.94 -49.23 28.08
CA PHE A 696 56.14 -49.58 27.32
C PHE A 696 57.36 -48.82 27.84
N ARG A 697 57.21 -47.53 28.15
CA ARG A 697 58.25 -46.73 28.82
C ARG A 697 58.66 -47.34 30.15
N THR A 698 57.70 -47.79 30.95
CA THR A 698 57.97 -48.42 32.25
C THR A 698 58.69 -49.76 32.08
N MET A 699 58.29 -50.59 31.11
CA MET A 699 58.94 -51.89 30.86
C MET A 699 60.33 -51.75 30.25
N ASP A 700 60.57 -50.76 29.40
CA ASP A 700 61.91 -50.43 28.88
C ASP A 700 62.85 -50.04 30.03
N GLN A 701 62.37 -49.20 30.97
CA GLN A 701 63.16 -48.72 32.09
C GLN A 701 63.39 -49.77 33.18
N TYR A 702 62.39 -50.58 33.53
CA TYR A 702 62.39 -51.44 34.70
C TYR A 702 62.34 -52.94 34.40
N GLY A 703 62.07 -53.35 33.16
CA GLY A 703 61.83 -54.76 32.81
C GLY A 703 62.97 -55.71 33.16
N HIS A 704 64.22 -55.23 33.10
CA HIS A 704 65.41 -56.00 33.49
C HIS A 704 65.51 -56.29 35.00
N LEU A 705 64.67 -55.63 35.83
CA LEU A 705 64.59 -55.86 37.28
C LEU A 705 63.44 -56.80 37.66
N LEU A 706 62.56 -57.15 36.71
CA LEU A 706 61.43 -58.04 36.92
C LEU A 706 61.83 -59.50 36.68
N PRO A 707 61.12 -60.48 37.27
CA PRO A 707 61.32 -61.90 36.98
C PRO A 707 61.25 -62.21 35.48
N GLU A 708 62.10 -63.12 35.01
CA GLU A 708 62.09 -63.55 33.61
C GLU A 708 60.76 -64.24 33.24
N GLY A 709 60.22 -63.90 32.07
CA GLY A 709 58.99 -64.51 31.55
C GLY A 709 57.69 -63.88 32.08
N LEU A 710 57.77 -62.83 32.88
CA LEU A 710 56.60 -62.11 33.37
C LEU A 710 55.92 -61.34 32.22
N THR A 711 54.62 -61.55 32.08
CA THR A 711 53.79 -60.90 31.04
C THR A 711 53.05 -59.70 31.60
N VAL A 712 52.93 -58.63 30.82
CA VAL A 712 52.18 -57.43 31.21
C VAL A 712 50.90 -57.29 30.39
N SER A 713 49.76 -57.32 31.06
CA SER A 713 48.45 -57.23 30.42
C SER A 713 47.95 -55.78 30.40
N ILE A 714 47.50 -55.31 29.23
CA ILE A 714 47.05 -53.94 28.97
C ILE A 714 45.62 -53.99 28.43
N ASN A 715 44.71 -53.29 29.11
CA ASN A 715 43.34 -53.13 28.65
C ASN A 715 43.26 -52.34 27.33
N LEU A 716 42.53 -52.88 26.36
CA LEU A 716 42.34 -52.30 25.04
C LEU A 716 40.85 -52.06 24.77
N SER A 717 40.48 -50.80 24.58
CA SER A 717 39.08 -50.44 24.35
C SER A 717 38.61 -50.81 22.94
N PRO A 718 37.31 -51.12 22.74
CA PRO A 718 36.78 -51.45 21.42
C PRO A 718 36.99 -50.32 20.40
N ARG A 719 36.89 -49.06 20.83
CA ARG A 719 37.14 -47.89 19.96
C ARG A 719 38.58 -47.81 19.44
N GLN A 720 39.57 -48.29 20.20
CA GLN A 720 40.94 -48.39 19.68
C GLN A 720 41.07 -49.54 18.70
N LEU A 721 40.41 -50.66 18.97
CA LEU A 721 40.48 -51.85 18.14
C LEU A 721 39.77 -51.66 16.79
N GLU A 722 38.85 -50.70 16.67
CA GLU A 722 38.27 -50.23 15.40
C GLU A 722 39.23 -49.36 14.58
N ASP A 723 40.25 -48.75 15.17
CA ASP A 723 41.18 -47.87 14.47
C ASP A 723 42.17 -48.69 13.63
N ARG A 724 42.00 -48.66 12.30
CA ARG A 724 42.88 -49.35 11.35
C ARG A 724 44.35 -48.91 11.40
N THR A 725 44.66 -47.78 12.04
CA THR A 725 46.03 -47.29 12.19
C THR A 725 46.72 -47.79 13.47
N LEU A 726 45.97 -48.47 14.35
CA LEU A 726 46.48 -48.96 15.63
C LEU A 726 47.70 -49.90 15.49
N PRO A 727 47.71 -50.94 14.62
CA PRO A 727 48.87 -51.83 14.49
C PRO A 727 50.16 -51.09 14.09
N ASP A 728 50.06 -50.10 13.19
CA ASP A 728 51.18 -49.27 12.77
C ASP A 728 51.67 -48.37 13.91
N ALA A 729 50.76 -47.75 14.65
CA ALA A 729 51.09 -46.91 15.81
C ALA A 729 51.80 -47.70 16.91
N ILE A 730 51.33 -48.92 17.21
CA ILE A 730 51.96 -49.83 18.19
C ILE A 730 53.33 -50.28 17.70
N ARG A 731 53.48 -50.59 16.41
CA ARG A 731 54.77 -50.96 15.83
C ARG A 731 55.82 -49.86 16.01
N HIS A 732 55.42 -48.59 15.86
CA HIS A 732 56.30 -47.46 16.15
C HIS A 732 56.64 -47.34 17.63
N LEU A 733 55.66 -47.50 18.53
CA LEU A 733 55.92 -47.47 19.97
C LEU A 733 56.88 -48.59 20.43
N LEU A 734 56.75 -49.80 19.89
CA LEU A 734 57.68 -50.91 20.14
C LEU A 734 59.10 -50.66 19.59
N GLN A 735 59.27 -49.73 18.65
CA GLN A 735 60.59 -49.32 18.17
C GLN A 735 61.17 -48.19 19.02
N ASP A 736 60.32 -47.27 19.47
CA ASP A 736 60.70 -46.14 20.32
C ASP A 736 61.15 -46.60 21.72
N TYR A 737 60.56 -47.68 22.22
CA TYR A 737 60.89 -48.33 23.49
C TYR A 737 61.46 -49.72 23.22
N ASN A 738 62.58 -50.11 23.84
CA ASN A 738 63.26 -51.37 23.52
C ASN A 738 62.59 -52.58 24.21
N VAL A 739 61.33 -52.83 23.86
CA VAL A 739 60.46 -53.89 24.40
C VAL A 739 59.95 -54.80 23.28
N LEU A 740 59.57 -56.03 23.63
CA LEU A 740 59.07 -57.02 22.68
C LEU A 740 57.56 -57.21 22.84
N ALA A 741 56.82 -57.29 21.73
CA ALA A 741 55.37 -57.53 21.74
C ALA A 741 54.97 -58.79 22.56
N SER A 742 55.81 -59.82 22.56
CA SER A 742 55.59 -61.07 23.29
C SER A 742 55.62 -60.95 24.82
N GLN A 743 56.08 -59.81 25.34
CA GLN A 743 56.02 -59.46 26.76
C GLN A 743 54.64 -58.95 27.18
N PHE A 744 53.76 -58.66 26.20
CA PHE A 744 52.49 -58.01 26.44
C PHE A 744 51.30 -58.87 26.04
N GLU A 745 50.24 -58.71 26.80
CA GLU A 745 48.93 -59.26 26.55
C GLU A 745 47.93 -58.10 26.43
N LEU A 746 47.01 -58.18 25.47
CA LEU A 746 45.99 -57.18 25.24
C LEU A 746 44.65 -57.72 25.70
N GLU A 747 44.04 -57.04 26.67
CA GLU A 747 42.78 -57.45 27.26
C GLU A 747 41.62 -56.76 26.54
N ILE A 748 40.64 -57.55 26.13
CA ILE A 748 39.45 -57.06 25.45
C ILE A 748 38.22 -57.63 26.13
N THR A 749 37.21 -56.79 26.35
CA THR A 749 35.97 -57.25 27.00
C THR A 749 35.11 -58.07 26.04
N GLU A 750 34.28 -58.96 26.58
CA GLU A 750 33.31 -59.74 25.80
C GLU A 750 32.41 -58.85 24.91
N HIS A 751 31.98 -57.70 25.43
CA HIS A 751 31.13 -56.75 24.69
C HIS A 751 31.86 -56.14 23.48
N SER A 752 33.17 -55.94 23.57
CA SER A 752 34.00 -55.39 22.48
C SER A 752 34.01 -56.26 21.23
N ILE A 753 33.72 -57.55 21.38
CA ILE A 753 33.72 -58.54 20.29
C ILE A 753 32.35 -58.64 19.60
N ALA A 754 31.27 -58.27 20.31
CA ALA A 754 29.90 -58.44 19.85
C ALA A 754 29.51 -57.52 18.67
N GLU A 755 30.24 -56.42 18.44
CA GLU A 755 29.92 -55.39 17.45
C GLU A 755 30.40 -55.71 16.00
N GLN A 756 31.05 -56.85 15.76
CA GLN A 756 31.28 -57.48 14.43
C GLN A 756 31.78 -56.58 13.28
N SER A 757 32.69 -55.62 13.52
CA SER A 757 33.41 -54.98 12.41
C SER A 757 34.52 -55.91 11.88
N GLU A 758 34.68 -55.96 10.56
CA GLU A 758 35.76 -56.72 9.90
C GLU A 758 37.14 -56.18 10.35
N ASP A 759 37.19 -54.88 10.63
CA ASP A 759 38.35 -54.12 11.08
C ASP A 759 38.91 -54.59 12.43
N ILE A 760 38.04 -54.89 13.40
CA ILE A 760 38.46 -55.43 14.72
C ILE A 760 39.21 -56.76 14.54
N ARG A 761 38.70 -57.65 13.68
CA ARG A 761 39.32 -58.97 13.45
C ARG A 761 40.67 -58.85 12.76
N ASP A 762 40.77 -57.97 11.77
CA ASP A 762 42.02 -57.76 11.05
C ASP A 762 43.08 -57.12 11.95
N ASN A 763 42.71 -56.10 12.74
CA ASN A 763 43.60 -55.49 13.73
C ASN A 763 44.07 -56.51 14.78
N MET A 764 43.17 -57.34 15.33
CA MET A 764 43.56 -58.41 16.26
C MET A 764 44.54 -59.40 15.63
N ARG A 765 44.33 -59.78 14.36
CA ARG A 765 45.25 -60.68 13.65
C ARG A 765 46.61 -60.03 13.46
N GLU A 766 46.66 -58.78 13.00
CA GLU A 766 47.93 -58.06 12.79
C GLU A 766 48.72 -57.88 14.10
N LEU A 767 48.05 -57.53 15.20
CA LEU A 767 48.68 -57.42 16.51
C LEU A 767 49.16 -58.78 17.03
N ASN A 768 48.41 -59.85 16.77
CA ASN A 768 48.86 -61.20 17.11
C ASN A 768 50.08 -61.63 16.28
N ASP A 769 50.12 -61.30 14.99
CA ASP A 769 51.27 -61.53 14.11
C ASP A 769 52.52 -60.74 14.55
N LEU A 770 52.34 -59.57 15.17
CA LEU A 770 53.44 -58.82 15.81
C LEU A 770 53.98 -59.51 17.08
N GLY A 771 53.19 -60.41 17.69
CA GLY A 771 53.58 -61.20 18.85
C GLY A 771 52.79 -60.94 20.13
N PHE A 772 51.76 -60.07 20.10
CA PHE A 772 50.88 -59.86 21.25
C PHE A 772 49.97 -61.07 21.50
N ARG A 773 49.73 -61.37 22.77
CA ARG A 773 48.65 -62.28 23.18
C ARG A 773 47.35 -61.51 23.42
N PHE A 774 46.21 -62.19 23.33
CA PHE A 774 44.91 -61.62 23.66
C PHE A 774 44.26 -62.35 24.81
N ALA A 775 43.77 -61.58 25.78
CA ALA A 775 42.93 -62.05 26.86
C ALA A 775 41.49 -61.57 26.67
N LEU A 776 40.53 -62.46 26.88
CA LEU A 776 39.12 -62.13 26.95
C LEU A 776 38.77 -61.78 28.39
N ASP A 777 38.33 -60.54 28.62
CA ASP A 777 37.98 -60.01 29.92
C ASP A 777 36.46 -59.98 30.18
N ASP A 778 36.08 -59.93 31.46
CA ASP A 778 34.69 -59.88 31.95
C ASP A 778 33.79 -61.04 31.47
N PHE A 779 34.35 -62.23 31.23
CA PHE A 779 33.62 -63.35 30.63
C PHE A 779 32.46 -63.84 31.50
N GLY A 780 31.27 -63.97 30.90
CA GLY A 780 30.07 -64.52 31.53
C GLY A 780 29.05 -63.46 31.98
N THR A 781 29.36 -62.17 31.82
CA THR A 781 28.44 -61.07 32.13
C THR A 781 27.51 -60.71 30.96
N GLY A 782 27.74 -61.27 29.75
CA GLY A 782 26.99 -61.02 28.51
C GLY A 782 26.46 -62.27 27.79
N TYR A 783 25.90 -62.08 26.58
CA TYR A 783 25.44 -63.17 25.70
C TYR A 783 26.57 -63.63 24.76
N SER A 784 27.41 -64.57 25.22
CA SER A 784 28.52 -65.06 24.38
C SER A 784 28.02 -65.95 23.24
N ASN A 785 28.37 -65.62 22.00
CA ASN A 785 28.28 -66.57 20.89
C ASN A 785 29.58 -67.38 20.84
N LEU A 786 29.56 -68.59 21.40
CA LEU A 786 30.74 -69.49 21.47
C LEU A 786 31.39 -69.74 20.11
N GLY A 787 30.61 -69.69 19.02
CA GLY A 787 31.14 -69.84 17.66
C GLY A 787 32.05 -68.67 17.22
N ILE A 788 31.85 -67.47 17.77
CA ILE A 788 32.68 -66.30 17.47
C ILE A 788 34.03 -66.39 18.19
N LEU A 789 34.03 -66.82 19.46
CA LEU A 789 35.25 -66.94 20.26
C LEU A 789 36.26 -67.89 19.63
N GLN A 790 35.81 -68.97 19.00
CA GLN A 790 36.68 -69.90 18.26
C GLN A 790 37.38 -69.28 17.03
N SER A 791 36.86 -68.18 16.50
CA SER A 791 37.40 -67.55 15.29
C SER A 791 38.42 -66.43 15.54
N LEU A 792 38.68 -66.12 16.81
CA LEU A 792 39.55 -65.02 17.25
C LEU A 792 40.88 -65.56 17.80
N PRO A 793 41.99 -64.80 17.70
CA PRO A 793 43.30 -65.21 18.24
C PRO A 793 43.37 -65.02 19.77
N LEU A 794 42.44 -65.61 20.51
CA LEU A 794 42.38 -65.57 21.97
C LEU A 794 43.32 -66.60 22.59
N HIS A 795 43.96 -66.22 23.71
CA HIS A 795 44.94 -67.05 24.43
C HIS A 795 44.53 -67.25 25.89
N VAL A 796 43.93 -66.23 26.49
CA VAL A 796 43.54 -66.19 27.90
C VAL A 796 42.06 -65.86 28.02
N LEU A 797 41.39 -66.45 29.01
CA LEU A 797 40.04 -66.12 29.42
C LEU A 797 40.04 -65.75 30.90
N LYS A 798 39.60 -64.54 31.20
CA LYS A 798 39.51 -63.99 32.56
C LYS A 798 38.08 -64.16 33.08
N ILE A 799 37.95 -64.79 34.24
CA ILE A 799 36.68 -65.05 34.91
C ILE A 799 36.39 -63.86 35.82
N ASP A 800 35.30 -63.15 35.53
CA ASP A 800 34.92 -61.94 36.24
C ASP A 800 34.72 -62.17 37.76
N MET A 801 35.11 -61.15 38.52
CA MET A 801 35.06 -61.15 39.98
C MET A 801 33.64 -61.41 40.53
N SER A 802 32.56 -61.07 39.82
CA SER A 802 31.20 -61.34 40.30
C SER A 802 30.93 -62.84 40.48
N PHE A 803 31.51 -63.70 39.65
CA PHE A 803 31.43 -65.14 39.79
C PHE A 803 32.32 -65.65 40.92
N ILE A 804 33.55 -65.11 41.03
CA ILE A 804 34.50 -65.50 42.06
C ILE A 804 34.01 -65.14 43.47
N ARG A 805 33.36 -63.99 43.65
CA ARG A 805 32.74 -63.57 44.91
C ARG A 805 31.58 -64.46 45.34
N ALA A 806 30.92 -65.13 44.40
CA ALA A 806 29.81 -66.01 44.68
C ALA A 806 30.24 -67.43 45.12
N ILE A 807 31.54 -67.75 45.01
CA ILE A 807 32.08 -69.06 45.43
C ILE A 807 31.82 -69.29 46.93
N GLY A 808 31.23 -70.43 47.26
CA GLY A 808 30.89 -70.82 48.63
C GLY A 808 29.62 -70.17 49.20
N THR A 809 28.85 -69.44 48.37
CA THR A 809 27.56 -68.85 48.80
C THR A 809 26.37 -69.77 48.53
N THR A 810 26.32 -70.42 47.37
CA THR A 810 25.29 -71.40 46.99
C THR A 810 25.87 -72.45 46.05
N ASP A 811 25.37 -73.69 46.10
CA ASP A 811 25.82 -74.79 45.22
C ASP A 811 25.71 -74.42 43.72
N ARG A 812 24.69 -73.63 43.35
CA ARG A 812 24.47 -73.19 41.97
C ARG A 812 25.54 -72.21 41.48
N SER A 813 26.04 -71.34 42.35
CA SER A 813 27.12 -70.41 42.01
C SER A 813 28.42 -71.16 41.74
N ASP A 814 28.72 -72.16 42.57
CA ASP A 814 29.91 -73.01 42.42
C ASP A 814 29.85 -73.84 41.14
N GLU A 815 28.68 -74.38 40.79
CA GLU A 815 28.46 -75.11 39.53
C GLU A 815 28.66 -74.22 38.29
N LEU A 816 28.28 -72.95 38.34
CA LEU A 816 28.50 -72.00 37.24
C LEU A 816 29.99 -71.73 37.02
N VAL A 817 30.75 -71.50 38.09
CA VAL A 817 32.22 -71.32 37.98
C VAL A 817 32.88 -72.56 37.40
N ARG A 818 32.46 -73.78 37.83
CA ARG A 818 32.94 -75.04 37.26
C ARG A 818 32.63 -75.15 35.76
N ALA A 819 31.45 -74.71 35.34
CA ALA A 819 31.06 -74.74 33.93
C ALA A 819 31.93 -73.79 33.08
N ILE A 820 32.21 -72.58 33.58
CA ILE A 820 33.07 -71.59 32.91
C ILE A 820 34.50 -72.12 32.75
N ILE A 821 35.08 -72.68 33.82
CA ILE A 821 36.43 -73.25 33.80
C ILE A 821 36.53 -74.39 32.77
N ASN A 822 35.60 -75.34 32.81
CA ASN A 822 35.58 -76.45 31.85
C ASN A 822 35.44 -75.96 30.40
N MET A 823 34.68 -74.88 30.18
CA MET A 823 34.50 -74.29 28.87
C MET A 823 35.80 -73.66 28.35
N GLY A 824 36.50 -72.87 29.17
CA GLY A 824 37.77 -72.27 28.77
C GLY A 824 38.82 -73.32 28.40
N HIS A 825 38.94 -74.38 29.21
CA HIS A 825 39.79 -75.53 28.88
C HIS A 825 39.37 -76.21 27.57
N THR A 826 38.07 -76.36 27.31
CA THR A 826 37.55 -76.94 26.06
C THR A 826 37.91 -76.09 24.83
N LEU A 827 38.01 -74.77 25.00
CA LEU A 827 38.45 -73.84 23.96
C LEU A 827 39.99 -73.74 23.84
N GLY A 828 40.73 -74.44 24.71
CA GLY A 828 42.21 -74.39 24.74
C GLY A 828 42.76 -73.05 25.24
N LEU A 829 41.97 -72.30 26.00
CA LEU A 829 42.36 -71.02 26.59
C LEU A 829 42.90 -71.23 28.00
N ARG A 830 43.92 -70.46 28.37
CA ARG A 830 44.41 -70.39 29.74
C ARG A 830 43.46 -69.54 30.60
N LEU A 831 43.21 -69.91 31.84
CA LEU A 831 42.25 -69.25 32.71
C LEU A 831 42.93 -68.35 33.75
N VAL A 832 42.32 -67.18 33.95
CA VAL A 832 42.63 -66.25 35.05
C VAL A 832 41.37 -66.06 35.87
N ALA A 833 41.43 -66.21 37.19
CA ALA A 833 40.32 -65.88 38.08
C ALA A 833 40.56 -64.54 38.80
N GLU A 834 39.63 -63.60 38.64
CA GLU A 834 39.77 -62.25 39.18
C GLU A 834 39.03 -62.01 40.50
N GLY A 835 39.56 -61.09 41.31
CA GLY A 835 38.93 -60.69 42.57
C GLY A 835 38.95 -61.77 43.65
N VAL A 836 40.02 -62.58 43.70
CA VAL A 836 40.26 -63.54 44.77
C VAL A 836 40.57 -62.80 46.08
N GLU A 837 39.72 -62.98 47.08
CA GLU A 837 39.78 -62.26 48.37
C GLU A 837 40.00 -63.20 49.57
N SER A 838 39.90 -64.52 49.40
CA SER A 838 39.98 -65.50 50.50
C SER A 838 40.71 -66.80 50.14
N ALA A 839 41.27 -67.45 51.16
CA ALA A 839 41.95 -68.75 51.02
C ALA A 839 41.01 -69.88 50.51
N ALA A 840 39.72 -69.80 50.83
CA ALA A 840 38.72 -70.77 50.36
C ALA A 840 38.50 -70.68 48.85
N GLN A 841 38.47 -69.46 48.30
CA GLN A 841 38.40 -69.23 46.85
C GLN A 841 39.66 -69.75 46.16
N VAL A 842 40.85 -69.48 46.72
CA VAL A 842 42.12 -70.03 46.20
C VAL A 842 42.04 -71.55 46.10
N GLN A 843 41.70 -72.23 47.20
CA GLN A 843 41.61 -73.69 47.20
C GLN A 843 40.62 -74.22 46.15
N PHE A 844 39.42 -73.64 46.07
CA PHE A 844 38.40 -74.05 45.09
C PHE A 844 38.88 -73.90 43.65
N LEU A 845 39.55 -72.78 43.33
CA LEU A 845 40.03 -72.49 41.98
C LEU A 845 41.23 -73.36 41.60
N THR A 846 42.15 -73.61 42.54
CA THR A 846 43.30 -74.51 42.36
C THR A 846 42.84 -75.97 42.17
N GLU A 847 41.81 -76.42 42.90
CA GLU A 847 41.22 -77.77 42.73
C GLU A 847 40.52 -77.97 41.37
N LEU A 848 40.20 -76.86 40.69
CA LEU A 848 39.59 -76.85 39.36
C LEU A 848 40.59 -76.60 38.23
N ASP A 849 41.89 -76.64 38.53
CA ASP A 849 42.98 -76.44 37.59
C ASP A 849 42.93 -75.07 36.87
N CYS A 850 42.33 -74.03 37.48
CA CYS A 850 42.45 -72.65 36.97
C CYS A 850 43.90 -72.19 37.11
N GLU A 851 44.55 -71.68 36.06
CA GLU A 851 46.01 -71.51 36.05
C GLU A 851 46.53 -70.26 36.77
N GLU A 852 45.84 -69.12 36.67
CA GLU A 852 46.28 -67.86 37.28
C GLU A 852 45.21 -67.27 38.18
N LEU A 853 45.63 -66.67 39.30
CA LEU A 853 44.76 -66.03 40.27
C LEU A 853 45.17 -64.56 40.47
N GLN A 854 44.18 -63.66 40.47
CA GLN A 854 44.38 -62.23 40.72
C GLN A 854 43.40 -61.74 41.78
N GLY A 855 43.88 -60.98 42.76
CA GLY A 855 43.00 -60.39 43.76
C GLY A 855 43.71 -59.89 45.01
N PHE A 856 42.96 -59.22 45.88
CA PHE A 856 43.49 -58.57 47.08
C PHE A 856 43.97 -59.55 48.15
N TYR A 857 43.66 -60.84 48.01
CA TYR A 857 44.27 -61.88 48.83
C TYR A 857 45.81 -61.92 48.65
N PHE A 858 46.30 -61.61 47.44
CA PHE A 858 47.72 -61.62 47.11
C PHE A 858 48.31 -60.21 47.09
N TYR A 859 47.87 -59.39 46.11
CA TYR A 859 48.40 -58.05 45.88
C TYR A 859 47.29 -57.04 45.65
N LYS A 860 47.52 -55.83 46.16
CA LYS A 860 46.77 -54.65 45.73
C LYS A 860 47.48 -54.02 44.53
N PRO A 861 46.75 -53.31 43.64
CA PRO A 861 47.37 -52.49 42.61
C PRO A 861 48.32 -51.47 43.24
N GLN A 862 49.57 -51.46 42.80
CA GLN A 862 50.64 -50.63 43.37
C GLN A 862 51.63 -50.16 42.30
N SER A 863 52.47 -49.19 42.63
CA SER A 863 53.45 -48.68 41.66
C SER A 863 54.53 -49.72 41.34
N ILE A 864 55.18 -49.62 40.18
CA ILE A 864 56.23 -50.57 39.79
C ILE A 864 57.42 -50.56 40.78
N ASP A 865 57.75 -49.39 41.33
CA ASP A 865 58.84 -49.22 42.29
C ASP A 865 58.55 -49.93 43.63
N GLU A 866 57.28 -49.93 44.06
CA GLU A 866 56.83 -50.67 45.26
C GLU A 866 56.76 -52.18 45.02
N LEU A 867 56.53 -52.59 43.77
CA LEU A 867 56.31 -53.97 43.37
C LEU A 867 57.62 -54.75 43.19
N ILE A 868 58.65 -54.15 42.59
CA ILE A 868 59.94 -54.81 42.29
C ILE A 868 60.55 -55.53 43.51
N PRO A 869 60.59 -54.94 44.73
CA PRO A 869 61.13 -55.63 45.90
C PRO A 869 60.33 -56.87 46.31
N GLN A 870 59.00 -56.82 46.16
CA GLN A 870 58.09 -57.91 46.55
C GLN A 870 58.23 -59.10 45.59
N LEU A 871 58.27 -58.82 44.28
CA LEU A 871 58.46 -59.87 43.27
C LEU A 871 59.81 -60.58 43.39
N LYS A 872 60.85 -59.91 43.90
CA LYS A 872 62.18 -60.52 44.11
C LYS A 872 62.27 -61.37 45.37
N SER A 873 61.47 -61.09 46.40
CA SER A 873 61.41 -61.93 47.60
C SER A 873 60.60 -63.20 47.38
N ASP A 874 59.69 -63.17 46.42
CA ASP A 874 58.77 -64.25 46.08
C ASP A 874 59.41 -65.34 45.18
N ASP A 875 60.51 -65.02 44.49
CA ASP A 875 61.36 -65.94 43.71
C ASP A 875 62.44 -66.68 44.57
N GLN A 876 62.56 -66.36 45.86
CA GLN A 876 63.48 -67.02 46.84
C GLN A 876 62.72 -67.92 47.82
#